data_AF-A0A061F629-F1
#
_entry.id   AF-A0A061F629-F1
#
_cell.length_a   1.000
_cell.length_b   1.000
_cell.length_c   1.000
_cell.angle_alpha   90.00
_cell.angle_beta   90.00
_cell.angle_gamma   90.00
#
_symmetry.space_group_name_H-M   'P 1'
#
loop_
_entity.id
_entity.type
_entity.pdbx_description
1 polymer ?
#
loop_
_entity_poly.entity_id
_entity_poly.type
_entity_poly.pdbx_seq_one_letter_code
_entity_poly.pdbx_strand_id
1 'polypeptide(L)'
;MSATLHFLNAKLFLCLLVTLFQHHFAFATSNPAGLSLRAVIDDSPESPLHLIGNLSKAERIEKLITITKARVNYLDLVSRPNARVVPSNINIPIFRDSHFYSVWLTIGSQKHPVKLLMDTGGGLIWTQCQPCKNCFPQNLQIYDPRVSASYGTLPCDHPLCDGDYRLYDCVNGECVYDVEYGGGASTRGVASLESFHFFIDNHNTKTFSNVIFGCSGDNTDFSFKNSDISGIFGLNLSPDSMLSQFSPLIHNRFSYCLVPFLDAVPHPIILRFGEDIPRLPPGQVNTALFGYAPPGSLYVFYLKLLDISVANHRLGFQPDTFRIRQDGSGGCFIDSGALISKIDSNTLGVNAYEAVLAVYEAYYGSRKLQRTNGPRGFDLCYETPANYHDFAAITFHLNGADYTVDGQLGHFFDPVNGFFCVAIVRGRLGTVIGAWHQQNKRIIYDKGIGGLQFADEQLLLAIVFQRGAIAGIFLRSKRRKERKMSDRARDWDFYLRTVSNSARDSNFANDPASDPSLLHAVKKLCDFCRQEEKSSEDLVARVYPHINKLFQRSIASLSQSRSSNGILLLVILQFFLDFGEVVLHDADPSLRTFFRSCLSREFADPVVAEATLDFLNVNKNKLLSSFPNLLPQFFPLLLKLIAWHGEKLEKPFLKVFPGLVSPGSFLPLFPSLVDLPILVVALEKVERSSGSLIGSSIASIQKSTAPEMLLALMDEAYTGSTIGDGGGDSESEDSSTIDVADPLFLELLKDENDGLAERHWTSPGVAAVLQAAINSPQSDRLKQILNMAPRLLDLYFTIALRDANNSLICALIPILMTRNSALFPDKNYMYELRRRLLEFMLAAFQLSPDFIALLKKPIIDRLGEAYDSPEKTELALQLCWAVGEHGGGGGSHKDAARELFESLELLLYENLSSSRLGLRQESAVSSDNRNFRKSSQSRLLCFVITAISKLATYHRELLPRARVALGKVAGSRISDSRVWRRARDYLGLMNEPAICLSVLGPSRPSHGQMHYPGTVNWNEGGTKMIAHVPFYILGEQEGPPFHDFSFSDILPRR
;
A
#
# COMPACT_ATOMS: atom_id res chain seq x y z
N MET A 1 -1.12 -62.78 27.59
CA MET A 1 -1.97 -61.72 27.01
C MET A 1 -1.13 -60.48 26.68
N SER A 2 -0.22 -60.54 25.69
CA SER A 2 0.74 -59.44 25.43
C SER A 2 0.47 -58.64 24.14
N ALA A 3 0.00 -59.30 23.07
CA ALA A 3 -0.18 -58.67 21.75
C ALA A 3 -1.29 -57.60 21.71
N THR A 4 -2.38 -57.79 22.45
CA THR A 4 -3.53 -56.86 22.46
C THR A 4 -3.24 -55.53 23.15
N LEU A 5 -2.32 -55.50 24.14
CA LEU A 5 -2.03 -54.29 24.91
C LEU A 5 -1.23 -53.27 24.08
N HIS A 6 -0.29 -53.73 23.24
CA HIS A 6 0.44 -52.85 22.33
C HIS A 6 -0.45 -52.21 21.26
N PHE A 7 -1.42 -52.95 20.71
CA PHE A 7 -2.37 -52.41 19.74
C PHE A 7 -3.33 -51.37 20.35
N LEU A 8 -3.70 -51.54 21.63
CA LEU A 8 -4.50 -50.57 22.35
C LEU A 8 -3.70 -49.29 22.66
N ASN A 9 -2.46 -49.45 23.15
CA ASN A 9 -1.56 -48.32 23.43
C ASN A 9 -1.20 -47.52 22.16
N ALA A 10 -0.99 -48.18 21.02
CA ALA A 10 -0.74 -47.50 19.75
C ALA A 10 -1.93 -46.63 19.32
N LYS A 11 -3.17 -47.15 19.45
CA LYS A 11 -4.39 -46.37 19.18
C LYS A 11 -4.59 -45.24 20.19
N LEU A 12 -4.33 -45.48 21.49
CA LEU A 12 -4.45 -44.45 22.51
C LEU A 12 -3.43 -43.31 22.31
N PHE A 13 -2.19 -43.64 21.91
CA PHE A 13 -1.15 -42.65 21.59
C PHE A 13 -1.47 -41.88 20.31
N LEU A 14 -2.03 -42.53 19.28
CA LEU A 14 -2.51 -41.87 18.07
C LEU A 14 -3.71 -40.94 18.35
N CYS A 15 -4.66 -41.37 19.19
CA CYS A 15 -5.76 -40.51 19.66
C CYS A 15 -5.23 -39.33 20.48
N LEU A 16 -4.27 -39.53 21.39
CA LEU A 16 -3.63 -38.45 22.14
C LEU A 16 -2.93 -37.44 21.22
N LEU A 17 -2.17 -37.91 20.23
CA LEU A 17 -1.56 -37.06 19.19
C LEU A 17 -2.61 -36.27 18.40
N VAL A 18 -3.72 -36.90 17.97
CA VAL A 18 -4.81 -36.20 17.27
C VAL A 18 -5.48 -35.17 18.17
N THR A 19 -5.75 -35.48 19.45
CA THR A 19 -6.33 -34.50 20.38
C THR A 19 -5.36 -33.37 20.74
N LEU A 20 -4.05 -33.63 20.79
CA LEU A 20 -3.02 -32.59 21.02
C LEU A 20 -2.87 -31.67 19.80
N PHE A 21 -2.91 -32.21 18.58
CA PHE A 21 -3.01 -31.39 17.37
C PHE A 21 -4.31 -30.56 17.35
N GLN A 22 -5.44 -31.15 17.73
CA GLN A 22 -6.72 -30.42 17.83
C GLN A 22 -6.77 -29.41 19.00
N HIS A 23 -5.91 -29.51 20.01
CA HIS A 23 -5.80 -28.56 21.13
C HIS A 23 -4.57 -27.63 21.02
N HIS A 24 -3.85 -27.64 19.90
CA HIS A 24 -2.89 -26.59 19.54
C HIS A 24 -3.32 -25.74 18.33
N PHE A 25 -4.38 -26.13 17.62
CA PHE A 25 -5.11 -25.28 16.67
C PHE A 25 -6.33 -24.59 17.31
N ALA A 26 -6.12 -23.96 18.48
CA ALA A 26 -7.18 -23.29 19.25
C ALA A 26 -6.84 -21.85 19.70
N PHE A 27 -5.77 -21.23 19.18
CA PHE A 27 -5.52 -19.78 19.28
C PHE A 27 -4.94 -19.18 17.98
N ALA A 28 -5.48 -19.61 16.84
CA ALA A 28 -5.39 -18.82 15.62
C ALA A 28 -6.34 -17.61 15.75
N THR A 29 -5.84 -16.50 16.31
CA THR A 29 -6.54 -15.22 16.21
C THR A 29 -6.70 -14.88 14.73
N SER A 30 -7.94 -14.76 14.27
CA SER A 30 -8.25 -14.33 12.91
C SER A 30 -7.73 -12.91 12.69
N ASN A 31 -6.55 -12.76 12.10
CA ASN A 31 -6.07 -11.48 11.61
C ASN A 31 -7.10 -10.97 10.59
N PRO A 32 -7.72 -9.79 10.79
CA PRO A 32 -8.50 -9.17 9.72
C PRO A 32 -7.55 -8.84 8.56
N ALA A 33 -7.89 -9.29 7.36
CA ALA A 33 -7.08 -9.10 6.16
C ALA A 33 -7.24 -7.66 5.60
N GLY A 34 -6.78 -6.67 6.38
CA GLY A 34 -6.90 -5.24 6.08
C GLY A 34 -5.57 -4.63 5.62
N LEU A 35 -5.13 -4.93 4.39
CA LEU A 35 -3.97 -4.27 3.78
C LEU A 35 -4.39 -2.88 3.26
N SER A 36 -4.08 -1.83 4.03
CA SER A 36 -4.41 -0.43 3.73
C SER A 36 -3.18 0.34 3.25
N LEU A 37 -3.26 1.02 2.08
CA LEU A 37 -2.18 1.85 1.55
C LEU A 37 -2.73 3.09 0.81
N ARG A 38 -2.46 4.28 1.35
CA ARG A 38 -3.05 5.55 0.88
C ARG A 38 -2.46 6.00 -0.45
N ALA A 39 -3.29 6.65 -1.28
CA ALA A 39 -2.81 7.59 -2.29
C ALA A 39 -2.71 9.02 -1.71
N VAL A 40 -1.60 9.70 -2.04
CA VAL A 40 -1.34 11.15 -2.15
C VAL A 40 -2.27 12.14 -1.41
N ILE A 41 -1.67 13.03 -0.61
CA ILE A 41 -2.28 14.29 -0.15
C ILE A 41 -2.00 15.37 -1.21
N ASP A 42 -3.01 16.14 -1.60
CA ASP A 42 -2.84 17.30 -2.48
C ASP A 42 -2.65 18.58 -1.65
N ASP A 43 -1.42 18.78 -1.20
CA ASP A 43 -0.89 20.05 -0.66
C ASP A 43 0.24 20.55 -1.59
N SER A 44 0.03 20.52 -2.92
CA SER A 44 0.96 21.15 -3.86
C SER A 44 0.97 22.68 -3.69
N PRO A 45 2.13 23.37 -3.81
CA PRO A 45 2.17 24.83 -3.92
C PRO A 45 1.39 25.41 -5.12
N GLU A 46 0.87 24.58 -6.04
CA GLU A 46 -0.07 25.01 -7.10
C GLU A 46 -1.56 25.02 -6.67
N SER A 47 -1.91 24.64 -5.43
CA SER A 47 -3.31 24.49 -5.00
C SER A 47 -4.11 25.81 -5.02
N PRO A 48 -5.33 25.84 -5.61
CA PRO A 48 -6.20 27.03 -5.65
C PRO A 48 -6.66 27.58 -4.28
N LEU A 49 -6.46 26.84 -3.19
CA LEU A 49 -6.96 27.19 -1.85
C LEU A 49 -6.16 28.27 -1.12
N HIS A 50 -5.11 28.84 -1.74
CA HIS A 50 -4.25 29.88 -1.14
C HIS A 50 -4.97 31.25 -0.92
N LEU A 51 -6.28 31.37 -1.22
CA LEU A 51 -7.04 32.63 -1.22
C LEU A 51 -8.13 32.75 -0.13
N ILE A 52 -7.82 32.40 1.13
CA ILE A 52 -8.54 32.90 2.32
C ILE A 52 -7.57 33.51 3.35
N GLY A 53 -6.81 34.53 2.91
CA GLY A 53 -5.81 35.22 3.73
C GLY A 53 -6.37 36.26 4.72
N ASN A 54 -7.55 36.83 4.48
CA ASN A 54 -8.03 38.05 5.16
C ASN A 54 -9.09 37.83 6.27
N LEU A 55 -9.09 36.68 6.94
CA LEU A 55 -9.96 36.45 8.12
C LEU A 55 -9.18 35.78 9.25
N SER A 56 -9.32 36.29 10.47
CA SER A 56 -8.68 35.75 11.68
C SER A 56 -9.22 34.35 12.05
N LYS A 57 -8.49 33.65 12.92
CA LYS A 57 -8.93 32.36 13.49
C LYS A 57 -10.26 32.51 14.25
N ALA A 58 -10.46 33.64 14.93
CA ALA A 58 -11.66 33.93 15.71
C ALA A 58 -12.92 34.13 14.85
N GLU A 59 -12.86 34.92 13.78
CA GLU A 59 -14.00 35.18 12.89
C GLU A 59 -14.49 33.91 12.17
N ARG A 60 -13.56 33.00 11.85
CA ARG A 60 -13.90 31.67 11.28
C ARG A 60 -14.75 30.85 12.26
N ILE A 61 -14.42 30.88 13.55
CA ILE A 61 -15.09 30.11 14.62
C ILE A 61 -16.46 30.70 14.97
N GLU A 62 -16.58 32.03 15.04
CA GLU A 62 -17.86 32.74 15.24
C GLU A 62 -18.92 32.29 14.21
N LYS A 63 -18.50 32.15 12.95
CA LYS A 63 -19.36 31.64 11.87
C LYS A 63 -19.79 30.20 12.17
N LEU A 64 -18.84 29.32 12.53
CA LEU A 64 -19.07 27.90 12.81
C LEU A 64 -20.01 27.62 13.99
N ILE A 65 -20.01 28.45 15.04
CA ILE A 65 -20.94 28.31 16.18
C ILE A 65 -22.39 28.76 15.83
N THR A 66 -22.54 29.56 14.78
CA THR A 66 -23.85 29.87 14.19
C THR A 66 -24.38 28.65 13.41
N ILE A 67 -23.49 27.95 12.70
CA ILE A 67 -23.73 26.72 11.93
C ILE A 67 -23.97 25.47 12.83
N THR A 68 -24.25 25.65 14.12
CA THR A 68 -24.59 24.55 15.06
C THR A 68 -26.05 24.54 15.54
N LYS A 69 -26.94 25.41 14.98
CA LYS A 69 -28.36 25.57 15.37
C LYS A 69 -29.48 25.10 14.37
N ALA A 70 -29.21 24.53 13.16
CA ALA A 70 -30.17 23.88 12.18
C ALA A 70 -29.88 22.47 11.43
N ARG A 71 -30.06 21.24 12.05
CA ARG A 71 -30.29 19.77 11.70
C ARG A 71 -31.13 19.01 12.79
N VAL A 72 -32.33 18.44 12.49
CA VAL A 72 -33.25 17.60 13.36
C VAL A 72 -34.47 17.05 12.55
N ASN A 73 -34.84 15.75 12.70
CA ASN A 73 -36.04 14.97 12.23
C ASN A 73 -36.16 14.57 10.72
N TYR A 74 -37.04 13.65 10.24
CA TYR A 74 -37.61 12.34 10.73
C TYR A 74 -38.37 11.56 9.60
N LEU A 75 -38.64 10.23 9.75
CA LEU A 75 -39.46 9.34 8.88
C LEU A 75 -39.94 8.06 9.62
N ASP A 76 -40.32 6.96 8.93
CA ASP A 76 -40.14 5.55 9.35
C ASP A 76 -40.42 4.52 8.21
N LEU A 77 -40.44 3.21 8.54
CA LEU A 77 -41.16 2.05 7.94
C LEU A 77 -41.36 1.90 6.39
N VAL A 78 -41.20 0.72 5.78
CA VAL A 78 -40.66 -0.58 6.28
C VAL A 78 -40.12 -1.49 5.16
N SER A 79 -39.33 -2.48 5.59
CA SER A 79 -38.42 -3.32 4.80
C SER A 79 -39.01 -4.58 4.11
N ARG A 80 -38.11 -5.28 3.40
CA ARG A 80 -38.00 -6.76 3.14
C ARG A 80 -38.28 -7.22 1.67
N PRO A 81 -37.81 -8.41 1.22
CA PRO A 81 -36.37 -8.74 1.11
C PRO A 81 -35.99 -9.54 -0.17
N ASN A 82 -34.71 -9.52 -0.59
CA ASN A 82 -33.89 -10.71 -0.98
C ASN A 82 -32.77 -10.38 -1.99
N ALA A 83 -31.51 -10.47 -1.56
CA ALA A 83 -30.37 -10.92 -2.38
C ALA A 83 -29.20 -11.31 -1.47
N ARG A 84 -28.45 -12.38 -1.80
CA ARG A 84 -27.16 -12.68 -1.14
C ARG A 84 -26.04 -11.99 -1.90
N VAL A 85 -25.38 -11.01 -1.27
CA VAL A 85 -24.16 -10.38 -1.78
C VAL A 85 -23.20 -10.21 -0.60
N VAL A 86 -21.94 -10.61 -0.77
CA VAL A 86 -20.87 -10.40 0.24
C VAL A 86 -19.78 -9.51 -0.36
N PRO A 87 -19.59 -8.30 0.17
CA PRO A 87 -18.41 -7.47 -0.05
C PRO A 87 -17.99 -6.80 1.26
N SER A 88 -17.20 -7.49 2.09
CA SER A 88 -16.90 -7.08 3.48
C SER A 88 -16.06 -5.81 3.65
N ASN A 89 -15.57 -5.21 2.56
CA ASN A 89 -14.47 -4.24 2.56
C ASN A 89 -14.87 -2.90 1.91
N ILE A 90 -16.01 -2.30 2.26
CA ILE A 90 -16.32 -0.93 1.79
C ILE A 90 -15.35 0.04 2.47
N ASN A 91 -14.41 0.58 1.71
CA ASN A 91 -13.39 1.53 2.17
C ASN A 91 -13.80 2.95 1.74
N ILE A 92 -14.15 3.80 2.70
CA ILE A 92 -14.46 5.21 2.45
C ILE A 92 -13.42 6.08 3.19
N PRO A 93 -12.54 6.81 2.47
CA PRO A 93 -11.57 7.70 3.11
C PRO A 93 -12.26 8.95 3.66
N ILE A 94 -11.91 9.28 4.91
CA ILE A 94 -12.27 10.53 5.59
C ILE A 94 -11.10 11.53 5.46
N PHE A 95 -11.43 12.76 5.09
CA PHE A 95 -10.55 13.92 5.00
C PHE A 95 -10.96 14.98 6.01
N ARG A 96 -10.09 15.97 6.28
CA ARG A 96 -10.39 17.12 7.17
C ARG A 96 -10.30 18.42 6.38
N ASP A 97 -11.41 18.82 5.75
CA ASP A 97 -11.51 20.07 5.00
C ASP A 97 -11.68 21.26 5.95
N SER A 98 -10.55 21.89 6.29
CA SER A 98 -10.45 22.94 7.31
C SER A 98 -10.91 22.48 8.70
N HIS A 99 -12.22 22.49 8.95
CA HIS A 99 -12.85 22.09 10.22
C HIS A 99 -13.92 20.99 10.04
N PHE A 100 -14.15 20.51 8.81
CA PHE A 100 -15.16 19.49 8.51
C PHE A 100 -14.53 18.13 8.22
N TYR A 101 -15.08 17.06 8.79
CA TYR A 101 -14.73 15.71 8.38
C TYR A 101 -15.60 15.31 7.18
N SER A 102 -14.97 15.14 6.01
CA SER A 102 -15.65 14.84 4.75
C SER A 102 -15.25 13.47 4.22
N VAL A 103 -16.13 12.82 3.47
CA VAL A 103 -15.85 11.58 2.73
C VAL A 103 -15.83 11.86 1.23
N TRP A 104 -15.02 11.10 0.49
CA TRP A 104 -14.92 11.22 -0.97
C TRP A 104 -15.31 9.92 -1.67
N LEU A 105 -16.11 10.05 -2.74
CA LEU A 105 -16.59 8.94 -3.58
C LEU A 105 -16.92 9.45 -5.00
N THR A 106 -17.33 8.56 -5.90
CA THR A 106 -17.82 8.96 -7.24
C THR A 106 -19.23 8.44 -7.50
N ILE A 107 -20.02 9.16 -8.30
CA ILE A 107 -21.41 8.84 -8.67
C ILE A 107 -21.65 8.96 -10.18
N GLY A 108 -22.70 8.31 -10.68
CA GLY A 108 -23.15 8.44 -12.06
C GLY A 108 -22.34 7.64 -13.07
N SER A 109 -22.91 7.42 -14.26
CA SER A 109 -22.28 6.60 -15.30
C SER A 109 -20.93 7.14 -15.81
N GLN A 110 -20.58 8.38 -15.47
CA GLN A 110 -19.31 9.04 -15.78
C GLN A 110 -18.30 9.05 -14.60
N LYS A 111 -18.64 8.46 -13.45
CA LYS A 111 -17.86 8.52 -12.19
C LYS A 111 -17.51 9.95 -11.75
N HIS A 112 -18.52 10.82 -11.72
CA HIS A 112 -18.38 12.19 -11.25
C HIS A 112 -17.98 12.23 -9.77
N PRO A 113 -16.91 12.94 -9.38
CA PRO A 113 -16.44 12.99 -8.00
C PRO A 113 -17.32 13.88 -7.12
N VAL A 114 -17.63 13.40 -5.92
CA VAL A 114 -18.31 14.19 -4.88
C VAL A 114 -17.58 14.06 -3.55
N LYS A 115 -17.57 15.14 -2.77
CA LYS A 115 -16.98 15.21 -1.43
C LYS A 115 -18.08 15.67 -0.48
N LEU A 116 -18.37 14.90 0.55
CA LEU A 116 -19.61 15.04 1.32
C LEU A 116 -19.30 15.12 2.82
N LEU A 117 -19.94 16.02 3.57
CA LEU A 117 -19.77 16.08 5.03
C LEU A 117 -20.22 14.75 5.67
N MET A 118 -19.38 14.15 6.51
CA MET A 118 -19.74 12.94 7.26
C MET A 118 -20.65 13.30 8.43
N ASP A 119 -21.91 12.84 8.42
CA ASP A 119 -22.94 13.31 9.35
C ASP A 119 -23.70 12.14 10.02
N THR A 120 -23.39 11.86 11.30
CA THR A 120 -24.11 10.86 12.10
C THR A 120 -25.40 11.38 12.74
N GLY A 121 -25.69 12.68 12.62
CA GLY A 121 -26.99 13.27 12.93
C GLY A 121 -27.99 13.17 11.77
N GLY A 122 -27.49 13.25 10.53
CA GLY A 122 -28.26 13.28 9.28
C GLY A 122 -28.56 11.91 8.64
N GLY A 123 -29.66 11.86 7.88
CA GLY A 123 -30.13 10.69 7.13
C GLY A 123 -29.76 10.76 5.65
N LEU A 124 -30.45 11.64 4.91
CA LEU A 124 -30.26 11.83 3.46
C LEU A 124 -28.79 12.03 3.05
N ILE A 125 -28.32 11.17 2.14
CA ILE A 125 -27.13 11.43 1.31
C ILE A 125 -27.56 12.37 0.17
N TRP A 126 -26.89 13.50 -0.03
CA TRP A 126 -27.23 14.43 -1.13
C TRP A 126 -26.03 15.21 -1.64
N THR A 127 -26.14 15.76 -2.86
CA THR A 127 -25.17 16.69 -3.47
C THR A 127 -25.89 17.77 -4.27
N GLN A 128 -25.25 18.93 -4.48
CA GLN A 128 -25.77 19.95 -5.39
C GLN A 128 -25.81 19.43 -6.84
N CYS A 129 -26.91 19.73 -7.54
CA CYS A 129 -27.25 19.27 -8.88
C CYS A 129 -27.59 20.42 -9.84
N GLN A 130 -27.49 20.16 -11.14
CA GLN A 130 -28.01 21.02 -12.19
C GLN A 130 -29.45 20.62 -12.61
N PRO A 131 -30.33 21.59 -12.94
CA PRO A 131 -30.14 23.03 -12.81
C PRO A 131 -30.25 23.48 -11.34
N CYS A 132 -29.28 24.29 -10.87
CA CYS A 132 -29.36 24.86 -9.54
C CYS A 132 -30.00 26.25 -9.55
N LYS A 133 -30.97 26.46 -8.67
CA LYS A 133 -31.69 27.72 -8.42
C LYS A 133 -30.97 28.55 -7.35
N ASN A 134 -30.63 27.93 -6.22
CA ASN A 134 -29.79 28.52 -5.18
C ASN A 134 -28.73 27.49 -4.80
N CYS A 135 -27.46 27.79 -5.01
CA CYS A 135 -26.34 26.93 -4.61
C CYS A 135 -25.31 27.73 -3.82
N PHE A 136 -24.62 27.08 -2.89
CA PHE A 136 -23.34 27.60 -2.42
C PHE A 136 -22.27 27.34 -3.49
N PRO A 137 -21.31 28.26 -3.69
CA PRO A 137 -20.17 28.00 -4.55
C PRO A 137 -19.33 26.85 -3.98
N GLN A 138 -18.99 25.89 -4.83
CA GLN A 138 -18.16 24.73 -4.52
C GLN A 138 -17.03 24.61 -5.57
N ASN A 139 -15.91 24.02 -5.19
CA ASN A 139 -14.74 23.87 -6.07
C ASN A 139 -14.92 22.74 -7.09
N LEU A 140 -15.53 21.64 -6.66
CA LEU A 140 -15.95 20.56 -7.57
C LEU A 140 -17.07 21.06 -8.49
N GLN A 141 -17.12 20.55 -9.72
CA GLN A 141 -18.22 20.83 -10.63
C GLN A 141 -19.57 20.38 -10.01
N ILE A 142 -20.62 21.19 -10.15
CA ILE A 142 -21.98 20.81 -9.72
C ILE A 142 -22.47 19.66 -10.60
N TYR A 143 -23.02 18.61 -9.99
CA TYR A 143 -23.41 17.38 -10.69
C TYR A 143 -24.50 17.64 -11.73
N ASP A 144 -24.32 17.14 -12.95
CA ASP A 144 -25.36 17.19 -13.98
C ASP A 144 -26.03 15.81 -14.12
N PRO A 145 -27.24 15.60 -13.57
CA PRO A 145 -27.92 14.31 -13.69
C PRO A 145 -28.24 13.93 -15.15
N ARG A 146 -28.35 14.91 -16.05
CA ARG A 146 -28.72 14.69 -17.46
C ARG A 146 -27.64 13.99 -18.28
N VAL A 147 -26.39 13.97 -17.80
CA VAL A 147 -25.26 13.30 -18.48
C VAL A 147 -24.97 11.90 -17.92
N SER A 148 -25.74 11.46 -16.91
CA SER A 148 -25.64 10.13 -16.32
C SER A 148 -26.70 9.19 -16.90
N ALA A 149 -26.25 8.11 -17.54
CA ALA A 149 -27.14 7.07 -18.07
C ALA A 149 -27.70 6.13 -16.97
N SER A 150 -27.32 6.34 -15.71
CA SER A 150 -27.79 5.58 -14.54
C SER A 150 -28.59 6.42 -13.53
N TYR A 151 -28.86 7.69 -13.86
CA TYR A 151 -29.74 8.56 -13.09
C TYR A 151 -31.21 8.21 -13.31
N GLY A 152 -32.01 8.24 -12.24
CA GLY A 152 -33.46 8.29 -12.30
C GLY A 152 -34.01 9.14 -11.17
N THR A 153 -35.24 9.65 -11.31
CA THR A 153 -35.98 10.21 -10.17
C THR A 153 -36.58 9.09 -9.34
N LEU A 154 -36.74 9.31 -8.03
CA LEU A 154 -37.50 8.41 -7.16
C LEU A 154 -38.99 8.60 -7.49
N PRO A 155 -39.73 7.54 -7.86
CA PRO A 155 -41.11 7.70 -8.31
C PRO A 155 -42.03 7.99 -7.12
N CYS A 156 -43.13 8.71 -7.38
CA CYS A 156 -44.04 9.15 -6.31
C CYS A 156 -44.72 8.00 -5.54
N ASP A 157 -44.89 6.83 -6.15
CA ASP A 157 -45.44 5.62 -5.51
C ASP A 157 -44.43 4.87 -4.63
N HIS A 158 -43.20 5.38 -4.50
CA HIS A 158 -42.22 4.84 -3.57
C HIS A 158 -42.62 5.15 -2.11
N PRO A 159 -42.46 4.21 -1.15
CA PRO A 159 -42.92 4.41 0.23
C PRO A 159 -42.32 5.61 0.99
N LEU A 160 -41.17 6.14 0.54
CA LEU A 160 -40.59 7.38 1.08
C LEU A 160 -41.32 8.64 0.61
N CYS A 161 -42.22 8.54 -0.36
CA CYS A 161 -42.92 9.65 -1.02
C CYS A 161 -44.44 9.57 -0.76
N ASP A 162 -45.03 8.38 -0.94
CA ASP A 162 -46.46 8.09 -0.72
C ASP A 162 -46.61 6.79 0.10
N GLY A 163 -46.34 6.90 1.39
CA GLY A 163 -46.45 5.82 2.36
C GLY A 163 -46.75 6.34 3.77
N ASP A 164 -47.20 5.45 4.66
CA ASP A 164 -47.65 5.76 6.03
C ASP A 164 -46.64 6.59 6.87
N TYR A 165 -45.35 6.53 6.50
CA TYR A 165 -44.23 7.14 7.21
C TYR A 165 -43.24 7.86 6.26
N ARG A 166 -43.74 8.37 5.13
CA ARG A 166 -43.00 9.07 4.08
C ARG A 166 -42.05 10.18 4.60
N LEU A 167 -40.92 10.35 3.91
CA LEU A 167 -39.92 11.41 4.11
C LEU A 167 -40.18 12.66 3.27
N TYR A 168 -40.75 12.43 2.09
CA TYR A 168 -40.75 13.32 0.94
C TYR A 168 -42.19 13.56 0.49
N ASP A 169 -42.41 14.64 -0.26
CA ASP A 169 -43.70 14.94 -0.85
C ASP A 169 -43.69 14.62 -2.35
N CYS A 170 -44.75 13.97 -2.86
CA CYS A 170 -44.99 13.95 -4.29
C CYS A 170 -45.55 15.32 -4.71
N VAL A 171 -44.77 16.10 -5.46
CA VAL A 171 -45.16 17.42 -5.96
C VAL A 171 -45.01 17.42 -7.48
N ASN A 172 -46.11 17.70 -8.19
CA ASN A 172 -46.17 17.73 -9.67
C ASN A 172 -45.71 16.44 -10.38
N GLY A 173 -45.66 15.30 -9.68
CA GLY A 173 -45.19 14.01 -10.21
C GLY A 173 -43.70 13.71 -9.93
N GLU A 174 -42.98 14.61 -9.26
CA GLU A 174 -41.64 14.36 -8.73
C GLU A 174 -41.70 14.15 -7.22
N CYS A 175 -40.93 13.20 -6.71
CA CYS A 175 -40.75 13.05 -5.26
C CYS A 175 -39.68 14.04 -4.77
N VAL A 176 -40.08 15.03 -3.98
CA VAL A 176 -39.21 16.14 -3.53
C VAL A 176 -39.00 16.14 -2.02
N TYR A 177 -37.80 16.56 -1.61
CA TYR A 177 -37.45 16.74 -0.20
C TYR A 177 -37.27 18.22 0.14
N ASP A 178 -37.66 18.58 1.36
CA ASP A 178 -37.31 19.84 2.01
C ASP A 178 -36.75 19.51 3.39
N VAL A 179 -35.44 19.72 3.56
CA VAL A 179 -34.73 19.30 4.77
C VAL A 179 -34.24 20.54 5.54
N GLU A 180 -35.09 20.95 6.49
CA GLU A 180 -34.80 21.88 7.61
C GLU A 180 -35.05 21.18 8.98
N TYR A 181 -34.78 21.85 10.13
CA TYR A 181 -33.64 21.34 10.91
C TYR A 181 -33.16 22.13 12.23
N GLY A 182 -32.41 21.51 13.21
CA GLY A 182 -31.63 22.07 14.42
C GLY A 182 -30.05 22.07 14.92
N GLY A 183 -28.75 21.95 14.44
CA GLY A 183 -27.72 21.67 13.32
C GLY A 183 -27.08 22.80 12.42
N GLY A 184 -27.14 22.98 11.08
CA GLY A 184 -26.85 24.31 10.46
C GLY A 184 -27.22 24.81 9.01
N ALA A 185 -28.38 24.54 8.34
CA ALA A 185 -28.77 25.08 6.98
C ALA A 185 -30.18 24.57 6.51
N SER A 186 -30.59 24.78 5.24
CA SER A 186 -31.63 23.95 4.58
C SER A 186 -31.34 23.60 3.12
N THR A 187 -31.77 22.41 2.68
CA THR A 187 -31.54 21.85 1.33
C THR A 187 -32.82 21.24 0.73
N ARG A 188 -33.04 21.49 -0.56
CA ARG A 188 -34.25 21.12 -1.31
C ARG A 188 -33.89 20.59 -2.69
N GLY A 189 -34.57 19.51 -3.09
CA GLY A 189 -34.35 18.90 -4.40
C GLY A 189 -35.27 17.73 -4.68
N VAL A 190 -34.96 17.03 -5.77
CA VAL A 190 -35.65 15.79 -6.14
C VAL A 190 -34.94 14.62 -5.45
N ALA A 191 -35.71 13.77 -4.79
CA ALA A 191 -35.22 12.49 -4.32
C ALA A 191 -35.02 11.58 -5.54
N SER A 192 -33.83 10.99 -5.67
CA SER A 192 -33.38 10.38 -6.91
C SER A 192 -32.63 9.06 -6.66
N LEU A 193 -32.46 8.30 -7.73
CA LEU A 193 -31.74 7.03 -7.79
C LEU A 193 -30.49 7.21 -8.65
N GLU A 194 -29.34 6.71 -8.19
CA GLU A 194 -28.10 6.75 -8.96
C GLU A 194 -27.19 5.56 -8.63
N SER A 195 -26.19 5.31 -9.48
CA SER A 195 -25.06 4.44 -9.24
C SER A 195 -23.96 5.16 -8.45
N PHE A 196 -23.71 4.68 -7.23
CA PHE A 196 -22.58 5.11 -6.39
C PHE A 196 -21.40 4.15 -6.56
N HIS A 197 -20.18 4.67 -6.54
CA HIS A 197 -18.96 3.88 -6.64
C HIS A 197 -18.09 4.10 -5.39
N PHE A 198 -18.06 3.08 -4.52
CA PHE A 198 -17.19 3.06 -3.33
C PHE A 198 -15.95 2.21 -3.60
N PHE A 199 -14.84 2.51 -2.94
CA PHE A 199 -13.64 1.69 -3.02
C PHE A 199 -13.83 0.39 -2.23
N ILE A 200 -13.37 -0.74 -2.79
CA ILE A 200 -13.23 -2.01 -2.05
C ILE A 200 -11.80 -2.13 -1.49
N ASP A 201 -10.85 -1.57 -2.21
CA ASP A 201 -9.43 -1.50 -1.91
C ASP A 201 -8.84 -0.27 -2.60
N ASN A 202 -7.52 -0.10 -2.56
CA ASN A 202 -6.83 1.10 -3.05
C ASN A 202 -6.97 1.32 -4.59
N HIS A 203 -7.51 0.35 -5.34
CA HIS A 203 -7.61 0.40 -6.81
C HIS A 203 -9.00 0.02 -7.36
N ASN A 204 -9.73 -0.89 -6.71
CA ASN A 204 -11.03 -1.36 -7.19
C ASN A 204 -12.21 -0.54 -6.64
N THR A 205 -13.12 -0.12 -7.52
CA THR A 205 -14.39 0.53 -7.17
C THR A 205 -15.58 -0.40 -7.41
N LYS A 206 -16.43 -0.58 -6.40
CA LYS A 206 -17.71 -1.29 -6.53
C LYS A 206 -18.82 -0.31 -6.84
N THR A 207 -19.46 -0.51 -7.99
CA THR A 207 -20.74 0.12 -8.31
C THR A 207 -21.88 -0.50 -7.50
N PHE A 208 -22.70 0.34 -6.90
CA PHE A 208 -24.01 0.01 -6.34
C PHE A 208 -25.04 0.90 -7.02
N SER A 209 -25.90 0.31 -7.85
CA SER A 209 -26.95 1.03 -8.57
C SER A 209 -28.22 1.17 -7.74
N ASN A 210 -29.06 2.15 -8.09
CA ASN A 210 -30.33 2.47 -7.43
C ASN A 210 -30.16 2.86 -5.95
N VAL A 211 -29.07 3.54 -5.61
CA VAL A 211 -28.88 4.18 -4.31
C VAL A 211 -29.72 5.45 -4.28
N ILE A 212 -30.55 5.58 -3.25
CA ILE A 212 -31.40 6.74 -3.02
C ILE A 212 -30.53 7.89 -2.53
N PHE A 213 -30.63 9.04 -3.19
CA PHE A 213 -29.90 10.25 -2.81
C PHE A 213 -30.69 11.51 -3.17
N GLY A 214 -30.38 12.63 -2.52
CA GLY A 214 -30.95 13.93 -2.86
C GLY A 214 -30.15 14.60 -3.98
N CYS A 215 -30.82 14.92 -5.09
CA CYS A 215 -30.26 15.74 -6.16
C CYS A 215 -30.70 17.20 -5.95
N SER A 216 -29.84 18.00 -5.33
CA SER A 216 -30.25 19.27 -4.71
C SER A 216 -30.17 20.48 -5.63
N GLY A 217 -31.27 21.22 -5.75
CA GLY A 217 -31.37 22.42 -6.60
C GLY A 217 -31.52 23.74 -5.85
N ASP A 218 -31.79 23.72 -4.54
CA ASP A 218 -32.04 24.92 -3.74
C ASP A 218 -31.46 24.72 -2.32
N ASN A 219 -30.35 25.40 -2.05
CA ASN A 219 -29.46 25.21 -0.90
C ASN A 219 -29.17 26.56 -0.24
N THR A 220 -29.62 26.75 1.01
CA THR A 220 -29.48 28.03 1.72
C THR A 220 -28.65 27.89 2.99
N ASP A 221 -27.90 28.95 3.30
CA ASP A 221 -27.08 29.15 4.52
C ASP A 221 -26.03 28.09 4.89
N PHE A 222 -25.75 27.14 4.00
CA PHE A 222 -24.57 26.27 4.10
C PHE A 222 -23.24 27.03 4.17
N SER A 223 -22.32 26.45 4.92
CA SER A 223 -20.98 26.98 5.18
C SER A 223 -19.90 26.52 4.22
N PHE A 224 -20.20 25.57 3.33
CA PHE A 224 -19.26 24.93 2.40
C PHE A 224 -18.77 25.83 1.25
N LYS A 225 -19.00 27.14 1.35
CA LYS A 225 -18.73 28.15 0.32
C LYS A 225 -17.22 28.19 0.00
N ASN A 226 -16.88 27.96 -1.27
CA ASN A 226 -15.51 27.85 -1.80
C ASN A 226 -14.71 26.68 -1.21
N SER A 227 -15.39 25.55 -0.96
CA SER A 227 -14.76 24.28 -0.59
C SER A 227 -15.14 23.17 -1.58
N ASP A 228 -14.46 22.04 -1.49
CA ASP A 228 -14.76 20.86 -2.32
C ASP A 228 -16.04 20.15 -1.88
N ILE A 229 -16.56 20.44 -0.67
CA ILE A 229 -17.75 19.77 -0.12
C ILE A 229 -18.98 20.16 -0.95
N SER A 230 -19.56 19.20 -1.66
CA SER A 230 -20.71 19.37 -2.55
C SER A 230 -22.04 18.98 -1.91
N GLY A 231 -22.03 18.44 -0.68
CA GLY A 231 -23.22 17.98 0.03
C GLY A 231 -22.91 17.20 1.32
N ILE A 232 -23.77 16.25 1.68
CA ILE A 232 -23.73 15.52 2.97
C ILE A 232 -23.88 14.01 2.76
N PHE A 233 -23.21 13.23 3.60
CA PHE A 233 -23.25 11.78 3.67
C PHE A 233 -23.81 11.34 5.04
N GLY A 234 -25.11 11.08 5.08
CA GLY A 234 -25.82 10.74 6.30
C GLY A 234 -25.63 9.28 6.74
N LEU A 235 -25.45 9.11 8.05
CA LEU A 235 -25.07 7.85 8.72
C LEU A 235 -25.99 7.49 9.90
N ASN A 236 -27.05 8.26 10.16
CA ASN A 236 -28.00 7.99 11.24
C ASN A 236 -28.89 6.75 10.94
N LEU A 237 -29.91 6.48 11.75
CA LEU A 237 -30.78 5.29 11.60
C LEU A 237 -31.80 5.37 10.44
N SER A 238 -31.84 6.48 9.69
CA SER A 238 -32.87 6.78 8.69
C SER A 238 -32.85 5.80 7.51
N PRO A 239 -33.97 5.23 7.02
CA PRO A 239 -34.03 4.42 5.81
C PRO A 239 -33.35 4.95 4.54
N ASP A 240 -33.22 6.27 4.35
CA ASP A 240 -32.49 6.90 3.24
C ASP A 240 -30.98 7.08 3.49
N SER A 241 -30.48 6.76 4.69
CA SER A 241 -29.06 6.86 5.03
C SER A 241 -28.21 5.73 4.45
N MET A 242 -26.89 5.94 4.41
CA MET A 242 -25.91 4.90 4.09
C MET A 242 -26.10 3.67 4.98
N LEU A 243 -26.41 3.86 6.26
CA LEU A 243 -26.55 2.78 7.23
C LEU A 243 -27.69 1.82 6.86
N SER A 244 -28.84 2.38 6.51
CA SER A 244 -30.06 1.61 6.28
C SER A 244 -30.11 1.02 4.87
N GLN A 245 -29.77 1.81 3.85
CA GLN A 245 -29.74 1.35 2.46
C GLN A 245 -28.76 0.17 2.28
N PHE A 246 -27.59 0.22 2.93
CA PHE A 246 -26.57 -0.83 2.85
C PHE A 246 -26.64 -1.86 3.97
N SER A 247 -27.68 -1.82 4.82
CA SER A 247 -27.82 -2.64 6.03
C SER A 247 -27.58 -4.16 5.87
N PRO A 248 -27.90 -4.84 4.74
CA PRO A 248 -27.58 -6.26 4.56
C PRO A 248 -26.09 -6.54 4.35
N LEU A 249 -25.33 -5.54 3.88
CA LEU A 249 -23.92 -5.62 3.48
C LEU A 249 -22.98 -5.23 4.64
N ILE A 250 -23.36 -4.19 5.38
CA ILE A 250 -22.58 -3.62 6.51
C ILE A 250 -23.10 -4.10 7.87
N HIS A 251 -24.08 -5.02 7.87
CA HIS A 251 -24.72 -5.60 9.06
C HIS A 251 -25.35 -4.58 10.04
N ASN A 252 -25.65 -3.35 9.59
CA ASN A 252 -26.02 -2.21 10.43
C ASN A 252 -24.93 -1.77 11.43
N ARG A 253 -23.64 -1.87 11.03
CA ARG A 253 -22.48 -1.54 11.88
C ARG A 253 -21.50 -0.64 11.12
N PHE A 254 -21.00 0.42 11.77
CA PHE A 254 -19.91 1.25 11.23
C PHE A 254 -19.01 1.83 12.34
N SER A 255 -17.79 2.25 12.00
CA SER A 255 -16.89 2.92 12.93
C SER A 255 -15.96 3.94 12.28
N TYR A 256 -15.57 4.96 13.05
CA TYR A 256 -14.54 5.93 12.71
C TYR A 256 -13.71 6.30 13.96
N CYS A 257 -12.62 7.05 13.76
CA CYS A 257 -11.83 7.68 14.82
C CYS A 257 -11.31 9.03 14.28
N LEU A 258 -11.46 10.13 15.03
CA LEU A 258 -11.16 11.48 14.51
C LEU A 258 -9.78 11.97 14.97
N VAL A 259 -8.92 12.36 14.02
CA VAL A 259 -7.62 13.00 14.29
C VAL A 259 -7.83 14.40 14.88
N PRO A 260 -7.12 14.79 15.96
CA PRO A 260 -7.28 16.10 16.58
C PRO A 260 -7.05 17.28 15.64
N PHE A 261 -7.76 18.39 15.88
CA PHE A 261 -7.78 19.57 15.00
C PHE A 261 -6.45 20.34 14.94
N LEU A 262 -5.58 20.18 15.93
CA LEU A 262 -4.26 20.81 15.96
C LEU A 262 -3.18 19.99 15.21
N ASP A 263 -3.44 18.72 14.94
CA ASP A 263 -2.48 17.81 14.31
C ASP A 263 -2.52 17.90 12.78
N ALA A 264 -1.37 17.68 12.12
CA ALA A 264 -1.33 17.36 10.69
C ALA A 264 -2.01 15.99 10.44
N VAL A 265 -2.57 15.76 9.25
CA VAL A 265 -3.38 14.56 8.94
C VAL A 265 -2.59 13.55 8.07
N PRO A 266 -1.81 12.62 8.66
CA PRO A 266 -0.75 11.93 7.92
C PRO A 266 -1.27 10.67 7.19
N HIS A 267 -2.42 10.16 7.61
CA HIS A 267 -2.95 8.84 7.24
C HIS A 267 -4.41 8.93 6.77
N PRO A 268 -4.90 7.95 5.99
CA PRO A 268 -6.33 7.85 5.72
C PRO A 268 -7.01 7.42 7.01
N ILE A 269 -7.76 8.34 7.61
CA ILE A 269 -8.87 7.95 8.46
C ILE A 269 -9.85 7.21 7.53
N ILE A 270 -10.26 6.00 7.87
CA ILE A 270 -11.21 5.21 7.07
C ILE A 270 -12.50 5.07 7.87
N LEU A 271 -13.63 5.37 7.24
CA LEU A 271 -14.96 4.99 7.71
C LEU A 271 -15.15 3.50 7.42
N ARG A 272 -15.15 2.68 8.48
CA ARG A 272 -15.15 1.21 8.42
C ARG A 272 -16.54 0.64 8.65
N PHE A 273 -16.83 -0.51 8.07
CA PHE A 273 -18.18 -1.09 8.04
C PHE A 273 -18.18 -2.60 8.36
N GLY A 274 -19.26 -3.10 8.97
CA GLY A 274 -19.47 -4.54 9.19
C GLY A 274 -18.30 -5.23 9.93
N GLU A 275 -17.69 -6.21 9.27
CA GLU A 275 -16.59 -7.03 9.83
C GLU A 275 -15.19 -6.42 9.64
N ASP A 276 -15.04 -5.33 8.88
CA ASP A 276 -13.79 -4.56 8.80
C ASP A 276 -13.56 -3.67 10.05
N ILE A 277 -14.60 -3.49 10.88
CA ILE A 277 -14.50 -2.78 12.16
C ILE A 277 -13.51 -3.53 13.09
N PRO A 278 -12.40 -2.92 13.51
CA PRO A 278 -11.39 -3.61 14.31
C PRO A 278 -11.94 -3.96 15.69
N ARG A 279 -11.61 -5.17 16.17
CA ARG A 279 -11.96 -5.63 17.51
C ARG A 279 -11.15 -4.86 18.55
N LEU A 280 -11.82 -3.99 19.30
CA LEU A 280 -11.22 -3.24 20.40
C LEU A 280 -10.73 -4.18 21.53
N PRO A 281 -9.68 -3.82 22.29
CA PRO A 281 -9.11 -4.68 23.32
C PRO A 281 -10.08 -4.98 24.48
N PRO A 282 -10.24 -6.25 24.92
CA PRO A 282 -11.07 -6.60 26.07
C PRO A 282 -10.65 -5.84 27.33
N GLY A 283 -11.62 -5.20 28.00
CA GLY A 283 -11.39 -4.38 29.20
C GLY A 283 -11.08 -2.90 28.95
N GLN A 284 -10.93 -2.48 27.69
CA GLN A 284 -10.82 -1.05 27.31
C GLN A 284 -12.06 -0.53 26.56
N VAL A 285 -13.08 -1.38 26.36
CA VAL A 285 -14.30 -1.03 25.62
C VAL A 285 -15.39 -0.56 26.58
N ASN A 286 -15.78 0.71 26.44
CA ASN A 286 -17.02 1.23 27.01
C ASN A 286 -18.18 0.92 26.06
N THR A 287 -19.36 0.57 26.59
CA THR A 287 -20.58 0.33 25.79
C THR A 287 -21.77 1.07 26.40
N ALA A 288 -22.28 2.08 25.70
CA ALA A 288 -23.50 2.79 26.06
C ALA A 288 -24.68 2.24 25.24
N LEU A 289 -25.76 1.82 25.90
CA LEU A 289 -26.94 1.32 25.20
C LEU A 289 -27.71 2.47 24.54
N PHE A 290 -28.29 2.20 23.37
CA PHE A 290 -29.17 3.16 22.71
C PHE A 290 -30.44 3.41 23.54
N GLY A 291 -30.85 4.66 23.63
CA GLY A 291 -32.08 5.06 24.31
C GLY A 291 -33.32 4.68 23.52
N TYR A 292 -34.39 4.30 24.22
CA TYR A 292 -35.71 4.21 23.60
C TYR A 292 -36.20 5.61 23.22
N ALA A 293 -36.50 5.80 21.94
CA ALA A 293 -37.08 7.02 21.40
C ALA A 293 -38.58 6.82 21.13
N PRO A 294 -39.47 7.71 21.61
CA PRO A 294 -40.89 7.69 21.23
C PRO A 294 -41.10 7.83 19.70
N PRO A 295 -42.20 7.30 19.14
CA PRO A 295 -42.58 7.60 17.75
C PRO A 295 -42.66 9.11 17.51
N GLY A 296 -42.09 9.61 16.43
CA GLY A 296 -41.97 11.06 16.13
C GLY A 296 -40.71 11.76 16.65
N SER A 297 -39.76 11.02 17.26
CA SER A 297 -38.48 11.58 17.76
C SER A 297 -37.45 11.79 16.64
N LEU A 298 -36.15 11.58 16.88
CA LEU A 298 -35.09 11.60 15.85
C LEU A 298 -34.66 10.19 15.39
N TYR A 299 -34.05 10.12 14.19
CA TYR A 299 -33.24 8.96 13.73
C TYR A 299 -31.79 8.99 14.22
N VAL A 300 -31.44 9.90 15.12
CA VAL A 300 -30.11 9.90 15.76
C VAL A 300 -29.98 8.72 16.71
N PHE A 301 -28.74 8.33 16.95
CA PHE A 301 -28.40 7.36 17.97
C PHE A 301 -28.50 8.00 19.36
N TYR A 302 -29.72 8.10 19.89
CA TYR A 302 -29.94 8.58 21.26
C TYR A 302 -29.21 7.69 22.27
N LEU A 303 -28.64 8.33 23.29
CA LEU A 303 -27.96 7.72 24.42
C LEU A 303 -28.57 8.29 25.70
N LYS A 304 -28.84 7.43 26.69
CA LYS A 304 -29.35 7.90 27.99
C LYS A 304 -28.21 8.53 28.80
N LEU A 305 -28.07 9.85 28.69
CA LEU A 305 -27.22 10.66 29.56
C LEU A 305 -27.87 10.75 30.96
N LEU A 306 -27.09 10.39 31.98
CA LEU A 306 -27.51 10.36 33.39
C LEU A 306 -27.04 11.60 34.15
N ASP A 307 -25.80 12.05 33.89
CA ASP A 307 -25.16 13.15 34.62
C ASP A 307 -23.93 13.66 33.85
N ILE A 308 -23.32 14.75 34.32
CA ILE A 308 -22.05 15.28 33.79
C ILE A 308 -21.07 15.50 34.95
N SER A 309 -19.78 15.27 34.70
CA SER A 309 -18.70 15.73 35.58
C SER A 309 -17.77 16.70 34.85
N VAL A 310 -17.28 17.71 35.55
CA VAL A 310 -16.19 18.60 35.09
C VAL A 310 -15.05 18.50 36.10
N ALA A 311 -13.85 18.16 35.62
CA ALA A 311 -12.66 17.91 36.44
C ALA A 311 -12.91 16.99 37.65
N ASN A 312 -13.61 15.87 37.43
CA ASN A 312 -14.05 14.91 38.43
C ASN A 312 -15.07 15.42 39.47
N HIS A 313 -15.54 16.68 39.37
CA HIS A 313 -16.70 17.15 40.12
C HIS A 313 -17.98 16.82 39.36
N ARG A 314 -18.72 15.82 39.85
CA ARG A 314 -20.00 15.37 39.30
C ARG A 314 -21.14 16.30 39.73
N LEU A 315 -21.93 16.78 38.78
CA LEU A 315 -22.94 17.82 39.02
C LEU A 315 -24.16 17.32 39.81
N GLY A 316 -24.48 16.02 39.75
CA GLY A 316 -25.57 15.46 40.54
C GLY A 316 -26.95 15.81 39.97
N PHE A 317 -27.07 15.86 38.64
CA PHE A 317 -28.35 16.08 37.98
C PHE A 317 -29.39 15.02 38.40
N GLN A 318 -30.66 15.43 38.44
CA GLN A 318 -31.74 14.52 38.81
C GLN A 318 -31.96 13.45 37.73
N PRO A 319 -32.45 12.25 38.09
CA PRO A 319 -32.86 11.26 37.11
C PRO A 319 -33.80 11.87 36.06
N ASP A 320 -33.57 11.52 34.80
CA ASP A 320 -34.31 12.00 33.64
C ASP A 320 -34.21 13.52 33.33
N THR A 321 -33.30 14.29 33.95
CA THR A 321 -33.02 15.71 33.57
C THR A 321 -32.76 15.89 32.06
N PHE A 322 -32.11 14.91 31.42
CA PHE A 322 -31.82 14.86 29.97
C PHE A 322 -32.76 13.97 29.15
N ARG A 323 -33.93 13.58 29.66
CA ARG A 323 -34.83 12.63 28.96
C ARG A 323 -35.40 13.21 27.66
N ILE A 324 -35.60 12.34 26.66
CA ILE A 324 -36.33 12.67 25.42
C ILE A 324 -37.79 13.02 25.78
N ARG A 325 -38.27 14.15 25.27
CA ARG A 325 -39.63 14.67 25.47
C ARG A 325 -40.57 14.17 24.37
N GLN A 326 -41.87 14.38 24.54
CA GLN A 326 -42.89 13.92 23.57
C GLN A 326 -42.85 14.63 22.21
N ASP A 327 -42.16 15.78 22.13
CA ASP A 327 -41.89 16.55 20.91
C ASP A 327 -40.57 16.14 20.23
N GLY A 328 -39.95 15.02 20.64
CA GLY A 328 -38.66 14.55 20.15
C GLY A 328 -37.44 15.29 20.70
N SER A 329 -37.62 16.42 21.39
CA SER A 329 -36.52 17.22 21.94
C SER A 329 -35.90 16.59 23.19
N GLY A 330 -34.68 17.00 23.53
CA GLY A 330 -33.94 16.47 24.67
C GLY A 330 -33.09 15.27 24.27
N GLY A 331 -32.80 14.39 25.23
CA GLY A 331 -31.85 13.30 25.02
C GLY A 331 -30.40 13.77 24.89
N CYS A 332 -29.54 12.81 24.55
CA CYS A 332 -28.14 13.03 24.17
C CYS A 332 -27.82 12.16 22.95
N PHE A 333 -26.99 12.61 22.02
CA PHE A 333 -26.44 11.79 20.94
C PHE A 333 -25.04 12.26 20.51
N ILE A 334 -24.34 11.46 19.70
CA ILE A 334 -23.04 11.80 19.13
C ILE A 334 -23.21 12.16 17.65
N ASP A 335 -22.63 13.29 17.24
CA ASP A 335 -22.84 13.89 15.92
C ASP A 335 -21.51 14.35 15.31
N SER A 336 -21.08 13.73 14.21
CA SER A 336 -19.90 14.15 13.45
C SER A 336 -20.14 15.38 12.56
N GLY A 337 -21.39 15.67 12.21
CA GLY A 337 -21.81 16.84 11.44
C GLY A 337 -21.86 18.13 12.29
N ALA A 338 -22.08 18.00 13.60
CA ALA A 338 -21.94 19.09 14.57
C ALA A 338 -20.47 19.22 15.03
N LEU A 339 -19.79 20.30 14.60
CA LEU A 339 -18.38 20.53 14.97
C LEU A 339 -18.16 20.62 16.49
N ILE A 340 -19.00 21.39 17.19
CA ILE A 340 -18.83 21.74 18.60
C ILE A 340 -19.96 21.11 19.44
N SER A 341 -19.62 20.63 20.64
CA SER A 341 -20.60 20.03 21.55
C SER A 341 -21.62 21.03 22.08
N LYS A 342 -22.86 20.57 22.22
CA LYS A 342 -24.01 21.33 22.70
C LYS A 342 -24.53 20.68 23.97
N ILE A 343 -24.77 21.43 25.04
CA ILE A 343 -25.54 20.92 26.20
C ILE A 343 -26.90 21.60 26.18
N ASP A 344 -27.98 20.84 26.33
CA ASP A 344 -29.34 21.38 26.35
C ASP A 344 -29.52 22.36 27.54
N SER A 345 -29.92 23.61 27.25
CA SER A 345 -30.27 24.58 28.28
C SER A 345 -31.72 24.44 28.77
N ASN A 346 -32.55 23.66 28.07
CA ASN A 346 -33.98 23.50 28.33
C ASN A 346 -34.29 22.21 29.12
N THR A 347 -33.29 21.62 29.77
CA THR A 347 -33.37 20.37 30.55
C THR A 347 -34.41 20.42 31.68
N LEU A 348 -34.89 19.25 32.12
CA LEU A 348 -35.96 19.17 33.11
C LEU A 348 -35.44 19.57 34.51
N GLY A 349 -36.04 20.63 35.07
CA GLY A 349 -35.84 21.11 36.44
C GLY A 349 -34.63 22.04 36.66
N VAL A 350 -33.74 22.18 35.68
CA VAL A 350 -32.48 22.95 35.77
C VAL A 350 -31.98 23.30 34.37
N ASN A 351 -31.21 24.38 34.20
CA ASN A 351 -30.45 24.64 32.98
C ASN A 351 -29.08 23.93 33.05
N ALA A 352 -28.93 22.79 32.39
CA ALA A 352 -27.72 21.98 32.47
C ALA A 352 -26.49 22.66 31.83
N TYR A 353 -26.68 23.48 30.79
CA TYR A 353 -25.60 24.26 30.18
C TYR A 353 -24.98 25.24 31.19
N GLU A 354 -25.81 26.06 31.83
CA GLU A 354 -25.35 27.06 32.81
C GLU A 354 -24.74 26.40 34.07
N ALA A 355 -25.30 25.27 34.52
CA ALA A 355 -24.72 24.50 35.62
C ALA A 355 -23.33 23.94 35.28
N VAL A 356 -23.12 23.41 34.07
CA VAL A 356 -21.79 22.92 33.62
C VAL A 356 -20.79 24.07 33.50
N LEU A 357 -21.18 25.22 32.94
CA LEU A 357 -20.31 26.39 32.88
C LEU A 357 -19.93 26.91 34.28
N ALA A 358 -20.84 26.90 35.25
CA ALA A 358 -20.56 27.33 36.61
C ALA A 358 -19.45 26.49 37.28
N VAL A 359 -19.38 25.18 37.01
CA VAL A 359 -18.29 24.32 37.51
C VAL A 359 -16.96 24.62 36.82
N TYR A 360 -16.97 24.85 35.49
CA TYR A 360 -15.77 25.31 34.77
C TYR A 360 -15.26 26.67 35.29
N GLU A 361 -16.16 27.62 35.59
CA GLU A 361 -15.81 28.91 36.20
C GLU A 361 -15.22 28.74 37.60
N ALA A 362 -15.83 27.94 38.47
CA ALA A 362 -15.27 27.66 39.79
C ALA A 362 -13.88 27.00 39.70
N TYR A 363 -13.70 26.07 38.75
CA TYR A 363 -12.44 25.37 38.52
C TYR A 363 -11.31 26.31 38.08
N TYR A 364 -11.55 27.19 37.09
CA TYR A 364 -10.53 28.13 36.61
C TYR A 364 -10.36 29.37 37.51
N GLY A 365 -11.44 29.84 38.15
CA GLY A 365 -11.40 30.89 39.16
C GLY A 365 -10.55 30.52 40.38
N SER A 366 -10.65 29.27 40.87
CA SER A 366 -9.77 28.77 41.95
C SER A 366 -8.28 28.75 41.60
N ARG A 367 -7.96 28.78 40.30
CA ARG A 367 -6.61 28.84 39.72
C ARG A 367 -6.16 30.25 39.36
N LYS A 368 -7.00 31.26 39.61
CA LYS A 368 -6.74 32.69 39.36
C LYS A 368 -6.48 33.06 37.89
N LEU A 369 -6.99 32.27 36.95
CA LEU A 369 -6.94 32.61 35.54
C LEU A 369 -7.80 33.85 35.25
N GLN A 370 -7.30 34.74 34.40
CA GLN A 370 -8.05 35.91 33.97
C GLN A 370 -9.04 35.51 32.86
N ARG A 371 -10.31 35.91 33.00
CA ARG A 371 -11.31 35.80 31.92
C ARG A 371 -10.94 36.76 30.79
N THR A 372 -11.13 36.35 29.55
CA THR A 372 -10.94 37.20 28.36
C THR A 372 -12.05 36.98 27.33
N ASN A 373 -12.14 37.85 26.33
CA ASN A 373 -13.13 37.78 25.27
C ASN A 373 -12.66 36.83 24.15
N GLY A 374 -13.34 35.71 23.98
CA GLY A 374 -13.11 34.78 22.86
C GLY A 374 -13.92 35.10 21.60
N PRO A 375 -13.85 34.23 20.56
CA PRO A 375 -14.74 34.32 19.40
C PRO A 375 -16.20 34.12 19.82
N ARG A 376 -17.13 34.83 19.16
CA ARG A 376 -18.55 34.81 19.55
C ARG A 376 -19.11 33.39 19.53
N GLY A 377 -19.62 32.95 20.67
CA GLY A 377 -20.32 31.67 20.82
C GLY A 377 -19.72 30.73 21.87
N PHE A 378 -18.48 30.96 22.32
CA PHE A 378 -17.96 30.35 23.55
C PHE A 378 -18.19 31.30 24.74
N ASP A 379 -18.99 30.88 25.72
CA ASP A 379 -19.38 31.71 26.88
C ASP A 379 -18.26 31.76 27.98
N LEU A 380 -17.24 30.90 27.91
CA LEU A 380 -16.09 30.86 28.83
C LEU A 380 -14.75 30.81 28.09
N CYS A 381 -13.93 31.85 28.24
CA CYS A 381 -12.55 31.92 27.75
C CYS A 381 -11.63 32.60 28.78
N TYR A 382 -10.36 32.19 28.80
CA TYR A 382 -9.34 32.61 29.75
C TYR A 382 -8.00 32.87 29.04
N GLU A 383 -7.23 33.82 29.57
CA GLU A 383 -5.83 34.00 29.20
C GLU A 383 -5.02 32.74 29.56
N THR A 384 -4.06 32.36 28.72
CA THR A 384 -3.22 31.17 28.88
C THR A 384 -1.89 31.56 29.53
N PRO A 385 -1.62 31.22 30.81
CA PRO A 385 -0.31 31.47 31.40
C PRO A 385 0.78 30.62 30.73
N ALA A 386 2.02 31.13 30.72
CA ALA A 386 3.17 30.37 30.26
C ALA A 386 3.29 29.03 31.02
N ASN A 387 3.44 27.93 30.27
CA ASN A 387 3.53 26.55 30.80
C ASN A 387 2.30 26.09 31.61
N TYR A 388 1.10 26.60 31.30
CA TYR A 388 -0.14 26.12 31.90
C TYR A 388 -0.66 24.84 31.21
N HIS A 389 -0.91 23.79 31.99
CA HIS A 389 -1.33 22.47 31.50
C HIS A 389 -2.55 21.86 32.24
N ASP A 390 -3.10 22.54 33.25
CA ASP A 390 -4.16 22.00 34.13
C ASP A 390 -5.56 22.32 33.59
N PHE A 391 -5.94 21.66 32.49
CA PHE A 391 -7.21 21.87 31.81
C PHE A 391 -8.29 20.90 32.31
N ALA A 392 -9.51 21.39 32.52
CA ALA A 392 -10.62 20.59 33.05
C ALA A 392 -11.19 19.61 32.01
N ALA A 393 -10.92 18.32 32.21
CA ALA A 393 -11.61 17.23 31.53
C ALA A 393 -13.13 17.25 31.79
N ILE A 394 -13.93 16.70 30.87
CA ILE A 394 -15.39 16.54 31.01
C ILE A 394 -15.80 15.09 30.81
N THR A 395 -16.70 14.59 31.65
CA THR A 395 -17.29 13.24 31.53
C THR A 395 -18.79 13.33 31.34
N PHE A 396 -19.29 12.74 30.26
CA PHE A 396 -20.71 12.48 30.07
C PHE A 396 -21.01 11.07 30.62
N HIS A 397 -21.76 10.99 31.71
CA HIS A 397 -22.12 9.71 32.34
C HIS A 397 -23.30 9.09 31.58
N LEU A 398 -23.04 8.14 30.69
CA LEU A 398 -24.05 7.45 29.89
C LEU A 398 -24.52 6.18 30.60
N ASN A 399 -25.72 5.71 30.25
CA ASN A 399 -26.26 4.47 30.80
C ASN A 399 -25.46 3.24 30.33
N GLY A 400 -24.51 2.82 31.18
CA GLY A 400 -23.60 1.69 30.98
C GLY A 400 -22.14 2.08 30.77
N ALA A 401 -21.80 3.36 30.60
CA ALA A 401 -20.46 3.80 30.24
C ALA A 401 -20.19 5.28 30.52
N ASP A 402 -18.95 5.62 30.89
CA ASP A 402 -18.51 7.01 31.08
C ASP A 402 -17.73 7.51 29.86
N TYR A 403 -18.25 8.53 29.17
CA TYR A 403 -17.59 9.16 28.02
C TYR A 403 -16.78 10.38 28.50
N THR A 404 -15.54 10.13 28.92
CA THR A 404 -14.60 11.17 29.38
C THR A 404 -13.80 11.74 28.21
N VAL A 405 -13.72 13.06 28.09
CA VAL A 405 -12.83 13.78 27.16
C VAL A 405 -11.78 14.53 27.96
N ASP A 406 -10.51 14.35 27.57
CA ASP A 406 -9.37 14.97 28.24
C ASP A 406 -9.43 16.51 28.19
N GLY A 407 -8.84 17.16 29.19
CA GLY A 407 -8.78 18.61 29.29
C GLY A 407 -8.15 19.29 28.07
N GLN A 408 -7.14 18.70 27.44
CA GLN A 408 -6.49 19.28 26.26
C GLN A 408 -7.36 19.16 24.99
N LEU A 409 -8.32 18.22 24.96
CA LEU A 409 -9.25 18.04 23.83
C LEU A 409 -10.61 18.72 24.06
N GLY A 410 -11.02 18.96 25.30
CA GLY A 410 -12.25 19.68 25.66
C GLY A 410 -12.20 21.20 25.50
N HIS A 411 -11.07 21.77 25.06
CA HIS A 411 -10.86 23.22 24.91
C HIS A 411 -10.46 23.61 23.49
N PHE A 412 -10.75 24.86 23.14
CA PHE A 412 -10.22 25.54 21.96
C PHE A 412 -9.04 26.42 22.36
N PHE A 413 -8.00 26.47 21.52
CA PHE A 413 -6.76 27.23 21.79
C PHE A 413 -6.45 28.27 20.70
N ASP A 414 -6.17 29.50 21.11
CA ASP A 414 -5.56 30.54 20.29
C ASP A 414 -4.19 30.94 20.87
N PRO A 415 -3.08 30.31 20.41
CA PRO A 415 -1.74 30.64 20.88
C PRO A 415 -1.21 31.97 20.31
N VAL A 416 -1.87 32.58 19.33
CA VAL A 416 -1.47 33.89 18.78
C VAL A 416 -1.98 35.01 19.67
N ASN A 417 -3.24 34.89 20.11
CA ASN A 417 -3.88 35.83 21.04
C ASN A 417 -3.72 35.44 22.52
N GLY A 418 -3.02 34.33 22.82
CA GLY A 418 -2.67 33.91 24.17
C GLY A 418 -3.85 33.47 25.04
N PHE A 419 -4.89 32.85 24.47
CA PHE A 419 -6.08 32.44 25.23
C PHE A 419 -6.56 31.02 24.89
N PHE A 420 -7.42 30.47 25.76
CA PHE A 420 -8.18 29.25 25.52
C PHE A 420 -9.66 29.40 25.92
N CYS A 421 -10.53 28.58 25.34
CA CYS A 421 -11.98 28.59 25.58
C CYS A 421 -12.50 27.18 25.87
N VAL A 422 -13.56 27.07 26.69
CA VAL A 422 -14.30 25.79 26.87
C VAL A 422 -15.07 25.48 25.59
N ALA A 423 -14.83 24.32 24.97
CA ALA A 423 -15.35 24.02 23.63
C ALA A 423 -16.81 23.52 23.63
N ILE A 424 -17.71 24.20 24.36
CA ILE A 424 -19.10 23.80 24.57
C ILE A 424 -20.03 25.00 24.38
N VAL A 425 -21.09 24.82 23.59
CA VAL A 425 -22.06 25.87 23.24
C VAL A 425 -23.49 25.50 23.69
N ARG A 426 -24.37 26.50 23.72
CA ARG A 426 -25.74 26.35 24.23
C ARG A 426 -26.64 25.58 23.25
N GLY A 427 -27.12 24.40 23.67
CA GLY A 427 -28.16 23.62 22.97
C GLY A 427 -29.57 24.03 23.39
N ARG A 428 -30.56 23.78 22.54
CA ARG A 428 -32.00 24.07 22.81
C ARG A 428 -32.95 22.89 22.53
N LEU A 429 -32.49 21.89 21.79
CA LEU A 429 -33.29 20.77 21.29
C LEU A 429 -32.81 19.41 21.84
N GLY A 430 -31.78 19.41 22.70
CA GLY A 430 -31.07 18.20 23.14
C GLY A 430 -29.56 18.45 23.29
N THR A 431 -28.90 17.51 23.97
CA THR A 431 -27.44 17.50 24.15
C THR A 431 -26.79 16.76 22.97
N VAL A 432 -25.68 17.29 22.47
CA VAL A 432 -24.96 16.74 21.31
C VAL A 432 -23.47 16.72 21.62
N ILE A 433 -22.84 15.55 21.55
CA ILE A 433 -21.39 15.40 21.64
C ILE A 433 -20.84 15.58 20.22
N GLY A 434 -20.37 16.79 19.93
CA GLY A 434 -19.88 17.19 18.60
C GLY A 434 -18.46 16.67 18.31
N ALA A 435 -18.04 16.79 17.05
CA ALA A 435 -16.77 16.24 16.54
C ALA A 435 -15.53 16.65 17.36
N TRP A 436 -15.50 17.86 17.93
CA TRP A 436 -14.43 18.31 18.82
C TRP A 436 -14.27 17.44 20.08
N HIS A 437 -15.37 16.89 20.62
CA HIS A 437 -15.31 15.97 21.76
C HIS A 437 -15.16 14.49 21.36
N GLN A 438 -15.04 14.20 20.06
CA GLN A 438 -14.83 12.85 19.49
C GLN A 438 -13.36 12.62 19.04
N GLN A 439 -12.48 13.61 19.21
CA GLN A 439 -11.04 13.51 18.91
C GLN A 439 -10.38 12.36 19.70
N ASN A 440 -9.48 11.60 19.06
CA ASN A 440 -8.76 10.44 19.64
C ASN A 440 -9.66 9.35 20.28
N LYS A 441 -10.87 9.15 19.74
CA LYS A 441 -11.78 8.07 20.17
C LYS A 441 -12.24 7.23 18.98
N ARG A 442 -12.04 5.92 19.03
CA ARG A 442 -12.75 5.02 18.11
C ARG A 442 -14.17 4.87 18.60
N ILE A 443 -15.12 5.20 17.73
CA ILE A 443 -16.55 5.14 17.99
C ILE A 443 -17.16 4.12 17.02
N ILE A 444 -17.87 3.14 17.56
CA ILE A 444 -18.52 2.04 16.84
C ILE A 444 -20.02 2.11 17.10
N TYR A 445 -20.80 2.28 16.02
CA TYR A 445 -22.26 2.24 16.06
C TYR A 445 -22.70 0.82 15.67
N ASP A 446 -23.44 0.14 16.56
CA ASP A 446 -23.79 -1.27 16.38
C ASP A 446 -25.26 -1.53 16.76
N LYS A 447 -26.10 -1.62 15.73
CA LYS A 447 -27.54 -1.93 15.89
C LYS A 447 -27.78 -3.39 16.28
N GLY A 448 -26.80 -4.29 16.10
CA GLY A 448 -26.89 -5.71 16.46
C GLY A 448 -26.79 -5.94 17.96
N ILE A 449 -25.98 -5.15 18.67
CA ILE A 449 -25.93 -5.14 20.14
C ILE A 449 -26.88 -4.11 20.77
N GLY A 450 -27.49 -3.24 19.97
CA GLY A 450 -28.36 -2.17 20.44
C GLY A 450 -27.63 -1.04 21.18
N GLY A 451 -26.39 -0.72 20.79
CA GLY A 451 -25.58 0.26 21.50
C GLY A 451 -24.39 0.82 20.72
N LEU A 452 -23.80 1.84 21.34
CA LEU A 452 -22.55 2.47 20.92
C LEU A 452 -21.39 1.89 21.72
N GLN A 453 -20.35 1.41 21.05
CA GLN A 453 -19.08 1.06 21.70
C GLN A 453 -18.05 2.15 21.45
N PHE A 454 -17.23 2.46 22.44
CA PHE A 454 -16.13 3.41 22.29
C PHE A 454 -14.93 3.06 23.16
N ALA A 455 -13.75 3.45 22.67
CA ALA A 455 -12.48 3.38 23.40
C ALA A 455 -11.61 4.57 22.99
N ASP A 456 -10.69 4.96 23.87
CA ASP A 456 -9.64 5.92 23.54
C ASP A 456 -8.66 5.28 22.55
N GLU A 457 -8.43 5.95 21.42
CA GLU A 457 -7.53 5.50 20.35
C GLU A 457 -6.73 6.70 19.85
N GLN A 458 -5.50 6.83 20.37
CA GLN A 458 -4.65 7.98 20.08
C GLN A 458 -3.94 7.79 18.73
N LEU A 459 -4.44 8.46 17.69
CA LEU A 459 -4.03 8.22 16.29
C LEU A 459 -2.59 8.64 15.96
N LEU A 460 -1.89 9.30 16.88
CA LEU A 460 -0.45 9.60 16.82
C LEU A 460 0.43 8.71 17.72
N LEU A 461 -0.15 7.83 18.55
CA LEU A 461 0.57 7.08 19.59
C LEU A 461 0.34 5.57 19.57
N ALA A 462 -0.33 5.03 18.55
CA ALA A 462 -0.62 3.60 18.35
C ALA A 462 0.60 2.68 18.07
N ILE A 463 1.81 3.09 18.46
CA ILE A 463 3.04 2.27 18.51
C ILE A 463 3.55 2.11 19.96
N VAL A 464 3.03 2.88 20.92
CA VAL A 464 3.60 3.00 22.27
C VAL A 464 2.68 2.37 23.34
N PHE A 465 3.25 1.51 24.18
CA PHE A 465 2.65 0.77 25.32
C PHE A 465 1.54 -0.28 25.04
N GLN A 466 1.97 -1.51 24.76
CA GLN A 466 1.50 -2.65 25.55
C GLN A 466 2.44 -2.88 26.75
N ARG A 467 2.09 -2.34 27.94
CA ARG A 467 2.49 -2.79 29.30
C ARG A 467 1.97 -1.77 30.33
N GLY A 468 1.03 -2.16 31.21
CA GLY A 468 0.36 -1.19 32.10
C GLY A 468 -0.39 -1.73 33.33
N ALA A 469 -0.33 -3.02 33.64
CA ALA A 469 -0.84 -3.61 34.88
C ALA A 469 0.13 -4.73 35.32
N ILE A 470 0.39 -5.01 36.60
CA ILE A 470 -0.37 -4.71 37.83
C ILE A 470 0.52 -3.99 38.84
N ALA A 471 -0.03 -3.03 39.61
CA ALA A 471 0.67 -2.39 40.72
C ALA A 471 -0.10 -2.55 42.04
N GLY A 472 0.47 -3.30 43.00
CA GLY A 472 -0.10 -3.39 44.34
C GLY A 472 0.47 -4.52 45.20
N ILE A 473 1.50 -4.23 46.01
CA ILE A 473 1.69 -4.72 47.39
C ILE A 473 3.00 -4.18 48.02
N PHE A 474 2.89 -3.75 49.28
CA PHE A 474 3.94 -3.51 50.30
C PHE A 474 5.01 -2.40 50.14
N LEU A 475 4.71 -1.28 50.81
CA LEU A 475 5.68 -0.39 51.46
C LEU A 475 6.55 -1.13 52.50
N ARG A 476 7.79 -1.53 52.15
CA ARG A 476 8.84 -1.77 53.19
C ARG A 476 10.32 -1.59 52.79
N SER A 477 10.63 -1.29 51.52
CA SER A 477 12.04 -1.25 51.03
C SER A 477 12.73 0.14 51.04
N LYS A 478 12.05 1.20 51.54
CA LYS A 478 12.50 2.61 51.43
C LYS A 478 13.67 3.02 52.36
N ARG A 479 14.47 2.09 52.89
CA ARG A 479 15.67 2.37 53.72
C ARG A 479 16.92 1.55 53.37
N ARG A 480 16.91 0.78 52.26
CA ARG A 480 18.09 0.03 51.77
C ARG A 480 18.57 0.47 50.37
N LYS A 481 17.82 1.31 49.65
CA LYS A 481 18.15 1.73 48.28
C LYS A 481 19.15 2.90 48.23
N GLU A 482 19.05 3.85 49.15
CA GLU A 482 19.84 5.10 49.18
C GLU A 482 21.36 4.87 49.27
N ARG A 483 21.80 3.85 50.03
CA ARG A 483 23.23 3.49 50.14
C ARG A 483 23.84 2.78 48.93
N LYS A 484 23.06 2.41 47.91
CA LYS A 484 23.57 1.74 46.69
C LYS A 484 23.58 2.64 45.45
N MET A 485 23.24 3.92 45.62
CA MET A 485 23.14 4.93 44.55
C MET A 485 24.42 5.77 44.39
N SER A 486 25.28 5.83 45.42
CA SER A 486 26.43 6.75 45.48
C SER A 486 27.64 6.37 44.63
N ASP A 487 27.72 5.13 44.14
CA ASP A 487 28.89 4.67 43.37
C ASP A 487 28.64 4.71 41.85
N ARG A 488 27.48 4.22 41.39
CA ARG A 488 27.10 4.25 39.96
C ARG A 488 27.11 5.65 39.34
N ALA A 489 26.86 6.69 40.13
CA ALA A 489 26.87 8.07 39.68
C ALA A 489 28.25 8.56 39.18
N ARG A 490 29.35 7.83 39.46
CA ARG A 490 30.70 8.17 38.98
C ARG A 490 31.07 7.50 37.64
N ASP A 491 30.39 6.42 37.25
CA ASP A 491 30.82 5.59 36.11
C ASP A 491 30.44 6.20 34.75
N TRP A 492 29.21 6.68 34.60
CA TRP A 492 28.74 7.28 33.34
C TRP A 492 29.43 8.62 33.03
N ASP A 493 29.74 9.38 34.08
CA ASP A 493 30.39 10.69 34.02
C ASP A 493 31.83 10.61 33.46
N PHE A 494 32.51 9.47 33.64
CA PHE A 494 33.77 9.16 32.96
C PHE A 494 33.59 9.02 31.44
N TYR A 495 32.65 8.19 31.00
CA TYR A 495 32.40 7.97 29.57
C TYR A 495 31.88 9.24 28.87
N LEU A 496 31.07 10.05 29.54
CA LEU A 496 30.63 11.37 29.04
C LEU A 496 31.83 12.29 28.79
N ARG A 497 32.82 12.32 29.69
CA ARG A 497 34.04 13.13 29.50
C ARG A 497 34.88 12.65 28.31
N THR A 498 34.99 11.34 28.09
CA THR A 498 35.66 10.78 26.89
C THR A 498 34.97 11.25 25.60
N VAL A 499 33.66 11.07 25.49
CA VAL A 499 32.88 11.51 24.31
C VAL A 499 32.93 13.04 24.15
N SER A 500 32.80 13.79 25.24
CA SER A 500 32.85 15.26 25.25
C SER A 500 34.20 15.80 24.80
N ASN A 501 35.32 15.18 25.19
CA ASN A 501 36.65 15.55 24.73
C ASN A 501 36.82 15.28 23.22
N SER A 502 36.39 14.12 22.73
CA SER A 502 36.42 13.77 21.30
C SER A 502 35.38 14.52 20.45
N ALA A 503 34.45 15.25 21.09
CA ALA A 503 33.49 16.15 20.46
C ALA A 503 33.91 17.64 20.49
N ARG A 504 35.13 17.98 20.97
CA ARG A 504 35.65 19.37 20.91
C ARG A 504 36.23 19.70 19.54
N ASP A 505 36.11 20.96 19.15
CA ASP A 505 36.77 21.49 17.94
C ASP A 505 38.18 21.93 18.33
N SER A 506 39.19 21.23 17.82
CA SER A 506 40.56 21.73 17.83
C SER A 506 41.36 21.13 16.68
N ASN A 507 42.27 21.92 16.12
CA ASN A 507 43.09 21.54 14.96
C ASN A 507 44.15 20.46 15.29
N PHE A 508 44.10 19.87 16.48
CA PHE A 508 45.01 18.85 17.01
C PHE A 508 44.28 17.63 17.59
N ALA A 509 42.95 17.54 17.45
CA ALA A 509 42.20 16.42 18.01
C ALA A 509 42.25 15.19 17.09
N ASN A 510 42.75 14.07 17.60
CA ASN A 510 42.87 12.79 16.89
C ASN A 510 41.56 12.35 16.19
N ASP A 511 41.67 11.68 15.04
CA ASP A 511 40.54 11.15 14.27
C ASP A 511 39.65 10.22 15.14
N PRO A 512 38.31 10.42 15.20
CA PRO A 512 37.40 9.61 16.02
C PRO A 512 37.50 8.10 15.84
N ALA A 513 37.78 7.62 14.62
CA ALA A 513 37.99 6.19 14.37
C ALA A 513 39.32 5.63 14.91
N SER A 514 40.30 6.49 15.26
CA SER A 514 41.59 6.06 15.81
C SER A 514 41.55 5.72 17.31
N ASP A 515 40.48 6.08 18.02
CA ASP A 515 40.34 5.86 19.46
C ASP A 515 39.34 4.72 19.78
N PRO A 516 39.80 3.48 20.05
CA PRO A 516 38.92 2.38 20.41
C PRO A 516 38.21 2.58 21.76
N SER A 517 38.69 3.48 22.63
CA SER A 517 38.02 3.82 23.89
C SER A 517 36.75 4.66 23.65
N LEU A 518 36.72 5.45 22.58
CA LEU A 518 35.57 6.27 22.18
C LEU A 518 34.37 5.41 21.78
N LEU A 519 34.58 4.39 20.94
CA LEU A 519 33.53 3.44 20.57
C LEU A 519 32.97 2.70 21.78
N HIS A 520 33.83 2.33 22.74
CA HIS A 520 33.39 1.72 24.00
C HIS A 520 32.59 2.71 24.86
N ALA A 521 33.04 3.97 24.97
CA ALA A 521 32.36 5.02 25.74
C ALA A 521 30.95 5.32 25.18
N VAL A 522 30.81 5.46 23.86
CA VAL A 522 29.49 5.67 23.22
C VAL A 522 28.56 4.48 23.48
N LYS A 523 29.03 3.24 23.28
CA LYS A 523 28.24 2.03 23.60
C LYS A 523 27.80 2.01 25.07
N LYS A 524 28.68 2.38 26.00
CA LYS A 524 28.35 2.44 27.44
C LYS A 524 27.33 3.52 27.77
N LEU A 525 27.41 4.71 27.17
CA LEU A 525 26.39 5.74 27.37
C LEU A 525 25.03 5.29 26.85
N CYS A 526 24.96 4.61 25.70
CA CYS A 526 23.72 4.01 25.20
C CYS A 526 23.16 2.97 26.19
N ASP A 527 24.00 2.07 26.70
CA ASP A 527 23.59 1.06 27.70
C ASP A 527 23.05 1.69 28.99
N PHE A 528 23.62 2.81 29.46
CA PHE A 528 23.12 3.54 30.64
C PHE A 528 21.77 4.21 30.35
N CYS A 529 21.61 4.86 29.19
CA CYS A 529 20.35 5.49 28.79
C CYS A 529 19.18 4.49 28.73
N ARG A 530 19.44 3.23 28.34
CA ARG A 530 18.45 2.15 28.31
C ARG A 530 18.06 1.57 29.68
N GLN A 531 18.82 1.83 30.75
CA GLN A 531 18.69 1.10 32.03
C GLN A 531 17.92 1.84 33.14
N GLU A 532 17.60 3.13 32.99
CA GLU A 532 17.02 3.93 34.08
C GLU A 532 15.60 4.45 33.80
N GLU A 533 14.59 3.61 34.01
CA GLU A 533 13.13 3.87 33.81
C GLU A 533 12.54 5.13 34.50
N LYS A 534 13.32 5.89 35.29
CA LYS A 534 12.92 7.16 35.94
C LYS A 534 14.01 8.25 35.96
N SER A 535 15.06 8.10 35.16
CA SER A 535 16.24 8.99 35.13
C SER A 535 16.88 9.09 33.72
N SER A 536 16.45 8.21 32.79
CA SER A 536 16.87 8.19 31.39
C SER A 536 16.76 9.54 30.68
N GLU A 537 15.68 10.32 30.88
CA GLU A 537 15.42 11.54 30.10
C GLU A 537 16.45 12.66 30.32
N ASP A 538 16.83 12.99 31.56
CA ASP A 538 17.91 13.97 31.85
C ASP A 538 19.27 13.44 31.37
N LEU A 539 19.53 12.13 31.52
CA LEU A 539 20.76 11.51 31.02
C LEU A 539 20.86 11.59 29.49
N VAL A 540 19.78 11.26 28.77
CA VAL A 540 19.68 11.33 27.31
C VAL A 540 19.84 12.78 26.83
N ALA A 541 19.16 13.74 27.47
CA ALA A 541 19.28 15.17 27.14
C ALA A 541 20.71 15.71 27.35
N ARG A 542 21.46 15.19 28.32
CA ARG A 542 22.89 15.52 28.54
C ARG A 542 23.83 14.83 27.57
N VAL A 543 23.53 13.59 27.16
CA VAL A 543 24.36 12.79 26.25
C VAL A 543 24.20 13.24 24.80
N TYR A 544 22.97 13.55 24.36
CA TYR A 544 22.64 13.86 22.97
C TYR A 544 23.49 14.98 22.32
N PRO A 545 23.73 16.15 22.95
CA PRO A 545 24.53 17.21 22.33
C PRO A 545 25.97 16.77 21.99
N HIS A 546 26.56 15.92 22.84
CA HIS A 546 27.90 15.37 22.61
C HIS A 546 27.88 14.28 21.52
N ILE A 547 26.85 13.44 21.48
CA ILE A 547 26.66 12.41 20.45
C ILE A 547 26.40 13.03 19.07
N ASN A 548 25.53 14.03 18.96
CA ASN A 548 25.26 14.72 17.70
C ASN A 548 26.51 15.45 17.20
N LYS A 549 27.23 16.17 18.08
CA LYS A 549 28.48 16.81 17.67
C LYS A 549 29.56 15.80 17.24
N LEU A 550 29.64 14.64 17.90
CA LEU A 550 30.52 13.55 17.48
C LEU A 550 30.12 12.99 16.11
N PHE A 551 28.83 12.84 15.81
CA PHE A 551 28.33 12.43 14.49
C PHE A 551 28.81 13.40 13.40
N GLN A 552 28.54 14.69 13.54
CA GLN A 552 28.93 15.71 12.56
C GLN A 552 30.44 15.72 12.33
N ARG A 553 31.25 15.62 13.40
CA ARG A 553 32.71 15.55 13.29
C ARG A 553 33.21 14.25 12.62
N SER A 554 32.59 13.11 12.92
CA SER A 554 32.97 11.82 12.34
C SER A 554 32.63 11.77 10.84
N ILE A 555 31.48 12.34 10.43
CA ILE A 555 31.14 12.52 9.01
C ILE A 555 32.15 13.47 8.32
N ALA A 556 32.54 14.57 8.98
CA ALA A 556 33.52 15.50 8.42
C ALA A 556 34.93 14.91 8.29
N SER A 557 35.37 14.02 9.19
CA SER A 557 36.70 13.38 9.11
C SER A 557 36.77 12.22 8.11
N LEU A 558 35.64 11.69 7.61
CA LEU A 558 35.60 10.57 6.65
C LEU A 558 36.56 10.75 5.47
N SER A 559 36.73 11.96 4.92
CA SER A 559 37.57 12.22 3.74
C SER A 559 39.08 12.28 4.03
N GLN A 560 39.46 12.35 5.31
CA GLN A 560 40.85 12.51 5.76
C GLN A 560 41.33 11.36 6.67
N SER A 561 40.38 10.60 7.24
CA SER A 561 40.65 9.45 8.11
C SER A 561 41.34 8.30 7.36
N ARG A 562 42.14 7.54 8.11
CA ARG A 562 42.73 6.24 7.69
C ARG A 562 42.06 5.04 8.38
N SER A 563 40.88 5.21 8.98
CA SER A 563 40.22 4.19 9.80
C SER A 563 38.69 4.26 9.64
N SER A 564 38.03 3.10 9.57
CA SER A 564 36.58 3.05 9.33
C SER A 564 35.83 3.79 10.44
N ASN A 565 34.97 4.75 10.06
CA ASN A 565 34.06 5.39 11.02
C ASN A 565 32.71 4.66 11.08
N GLY A 566 32.43 3.71 10.17
CA GLY A 566 31.13 3.06 10.03
C GLY A 566 30.60 2.42 11.31
N ILE A 567 31.42 1.70 12.07
CA ILE A 567 31.00 1.06 13.33
C ILE A 567 30.67 2.09 14.42
N LEU A 568 31.34 3.24 14.46
CA LEU A 568 31.03 4.33 15.39
C LEU A 568 29.72 5.03 14.98
N LEU A 569 29.57 5.33 13.70
CA LEU A 569 28.38 5.95 13.13
C LEU A 569 27.13 5.07 13.32
N LEU A 570 27.20 3.76 13.10
CA LEU A 570 26.08 2.83 13.33
C LEU A 570 25.61 2.82 14.79
N VAL A 571 26.53 2.92 15.78
CA VAL A 571 26.13 3.02 17.20
C VAL A 571 25.47 4.37 17.50
N ILE A 572 25.95 5.46 16.88
CA ILE A 572 25.32 6.78 17.02
C ILE A 572 23.94 6.82 16.35
N LEU A 573 23.77 6.19 15.19
CA LEU A 573 22.46 6.01 14.55
C LEU A 573 21.51 5.18 15.41
N GLN A 574 22.00 4.15 16.11
CA GLN A 574 21.20 3.42 17.09
C GLN A 574 20.76 4.32 18.25
N PHE A 575 21.62 5.22 18.74
CA PHE A 575 21.22 6.21 19.74
C PHE A 575 20.11 7.14 19.22
N PHE A 576 20.21 7.62 17.97
CA PHE A 576 19.16 8.44 17.35
C PHE A 576 17.85 7.65 17.14
N LEU A 577 17.91 6.37 16.76
CA LEU A 577 16.71 5.52 16.62
C LEU A 577 16.07 5.16 17.98
N ASP A 578 16.85 4.91 19.02
CA ASP A 578 16.38 4.56 20.35
C ASP A 578 15.79 5.78 21.09
N PHE A 579 16.42 6.96 20.96
CA PHE A 579 16.17 8.11 21.84
C PHE A 579 15.77 9.40 21.11
N GLY A 580 15.72 9.44 19.77
CA GLY A 580 15.45 10.66 19.01
C GLY A 580 14.14 11.35 19.40
N GLU A 581 13.10 10.59 19.72
CA GLU A 581 11.81 11.08 20.20
C GLU A 581 11.91 11.87 21.53
N VAL A 582 12.83 11.49 22.43
CA VAL A 582 13.05 12.15 23.74
C VAL A 582 13.72 13.53 23.57
N VAL A 583 14.46 13.73 22.49
CA VAL A 583 15.25 14.96 22.21
C VAL A 583 14.80 15.70 20.95
N LEU A 584 13.64 15.32 20.40
CA LEU A 584 13.06 15.87 19.16
C LEU A 584 14.04 15.85 17.97
N HIS A 585 14.87 14.81 17.87
CA HIS A 585 15.83 14.60 16.76
C HIS A 585 15.23 13.69 15.69
N ASP A 586 15.04 14.24 14.49
CA ASP A 586 14.78 13.44 13.28
C ASP A 586 16.05 12.71 12.83
N ALA A 587 15.97 11.39 12.73
CA ALA A 587 17.08 10.53 12.32
C ALA A 587 17.21 10.37 10.79
N ASP A 588 16.20 10.74 9.98
CA ASP A 588 16.22 10.55 8.52
C ASP A 588 17.44 11.23 7.83
N PRO A 589 17.82 12.49 8.16
CA PRO A 589 19.00 13.13 7.59
C PRO A 589 20.30 12.42 8.00
N SER A 590 20.40 11.97 9.25
CA SER A 590 21.55 11.24 9.79
C SER A 590 21.72 9.88 9.10
N LEU A 591 20.62 9.15 8.92
CA LEU A 591 20.57 7.87 8.20
C LEU A 591 21.02 8.06 6.75
N ARG A 592 20.42 8.98 6.01
CA ARG A 592 20.80 9.29 4.61
C ARG A 592 22.26 9.69 4.47
N THR A 593 22.78 10.48 5.41
CA THR A 593 24.18 10.92 5.42
C THR A 593 25.13 9.74 5.63
N PHE A 594 24.80 8.78 6.52
CA PHE A 594 25.60 7.56 6.67
C PHE A 594 25.64 6.74 5.37
N PHE A 595 24.49 6.49 4.74
CA PHE A 595 24.44 5.76 3.47
C PHE A 595 25.25 6.46 2.37
N ARG A 596 24.99 7.75 2.14
CA ARG A 596 25.59 8.55 1.06
C ARG A 596 27.08 8.83 1.24
N SER A 597 27.57 8.98 2.47
CA SER A 597 28.94 9.47 2.73
C SER A 597 29.88 8.45 3.38
N CYS A 598 29.36 7.50 4.16
CA CYS A 598 30.16 6.46 4.82
C CYS A 598 30.02 5.11 4.11
N LEU A 599 28.80 4.57 4.00
CA LEU A 599 28.59 3.23 3.43
C LEU A 599 29.01 3.17 1.95
N SER A 600 28.79 4.23 1.16
CA SER A 600 29.28 4.38 -0.22
C SER A 600 30.81 4.25 -0.40
N ARG A 601 31.57 4.31 0.71
CA ARG A 601 33.04 4.20 0.78
C ARG A 601 33.53 3.02 1.62
N GLU A 602 32.71 2.54 2.54
CA GLU A 602 33.05 1.45 3.47
C GLU A 602 32.28 0.15 3.15
N PHE A 603 31.46 0.07 2.08
CA PHE A 603 30.76 -1.15 1.66
C PHE A 603 31.69 -2.35 1.41
N ALA A 604 32.94 -2.08 1.00
CA ALA A 604 33.96 -3.08 0.75
C ALA A 604 34.59 -3.66 2.03
N ASP A 605 34.42 -3.01 3.18
CA ASP A 605 34.87 -3.49 4.49
C ASP A 605 33.87 -4.55 5.02
N PRO A 606 34.32 -5.77 5.37
CA PRO A 606 33.42 -6.84 5.80
C PRO A 606 32.79 -6.59 7.17
N VAL A 607 33.49 -5.89 8.07
CA VAL A 607 33.00 -5.59 9.43
C VAL A 607 31.92 -4.52 9.36
N VAL A 608 32.10 -3.50 8.52
CA VAL A 608 31.09 -2.45 8.29
C VAL A 608 29.89 -3.01 7.54
N ALA A 609 30.10 -3.87 6.54
CA ALA A 609 29.02 -4.52 5.80
C ALA A 609 28.15 -5.44 6.66
N GLU A 610 28.77 -6.30 7.48
CA GLU A 610 28.05 -7.18 8.43
C GLU A 610 27.30 -6.36 9.47
N ALA A 611 27.96 -5.40 10.13
CA ALA A 611 27.33 -4.53 11.12
C ALA A 611 26.18 -3.67 10.55
N THR A 612 26.27 -3.26 9.29
CA THR A 612 25.20 -2.53 8.59
C THR A 612 23.98 -3.43 8.39
N LEU A 613 24.16 -4.67 7.92
CA LEU A 613 23.04 -5.60 7.75
C LEU A 613 22.43 -6.02 9.08
N ASP A 614 23.22 -6.16 10.16
CA ASP A 614 22.69 -6.42 11.50
C ASP A 614 21.90 -5.22 12.05
N PHE A 615 22.41 -3.99 11.90
CA PHE A 615 21.68 -2.76 12.25
C PHE A 615 20.34 -2.66 11.50
N LEU A 616 20.33 -2.95 10.19
CA LEU A 616 19.11 -2.97 9.38
C LEU A 616 18.14 -4.09 9.78
N ASN A 617 18.65 -5.25 10.23
CA ASN A 617 17.82 -6.35 10.71
C ASN A 617 17.19 -6.06 12.07
N VAL A 618 17.97 -5.54 13.03
CA VAL A 618 17.50 -5.18 14.38
C VAL A 618 16.43 -4.09 14.30
N ASN A 619 16.67 -3.06 13.49
CA ASN A 619 15.77 -1.91 13.39
C ASN A 619 14.70 -2.04 12.29
N LYS A 620 14.62 -3.18 11.60
CA LYS A 620 13.81 -3.37 10.37
C LYS A 620 12.40 -2.79 10.48
N ASN A 621 11.68 -3.08 11.55
CA ASN A 621 10.30 -2.63 11.72
C ASN A 621 10.21 -1.10 11.85
N LYS A 622 11.10 -0.46 12.62
CA LYS A 622 11.13 1.01 12.78
C LYS A 622 11.60 1.70 11.50
N LEU A 623 12.57 1.11 10.79
CA LEU A 623 13.04 1.63 9.51
C LEU A 623 11.95 1.59 8.44
N LEU A 624 11.18 0.49 8.34
CA LEU A 624 10.09 0.37 7.37
C LEU A 624 8.84 1.20 7.74
N SER A 625 8.58 1.47 9.03
CA SER A 625 7.46 2.33 9.44
C SER A 625 7.78 3.82 9.38
N SER A 626 8.98 4.23 9.80
CA SER A 626 9.35 5.64 9.99
C SER A 626 10.13 6.22 8.82
N PHE A 627 10.88 5.39 8.09
CA PHE A 627 11.76 5.82 6.98
C PHE A 627 11.55 4.96 5.72
N PRO A 628 10.29 4.76 5.25
CA PRO A 628 9.94 3.76 4.24
C PRO A 628 10.67 3.92 2.90
N ASN A 629 11.14 5.13 2.57
CA ASN A 629 11.88 5.41 1.34
C ASN A 629 13.40 5.15 1.45
N LEU A 630 13.95 4.93 2.65
CA LEU A 630 15.40 4.81 2.85
C LEU A 630 15.99 3.59 2.12
N LEU A 631 15.42 2.40 2.35
CA LEU A 631 15.90 1.15 1.73
C LEU A 631 15.58 1.06 0.22
N PRO A 632 14.42 1.51 -0.27
CA PRO A 632 14.15 1.68 -1.71
C PRO A 632 15.04 2.71 -2.42
N GLN A 633 15.58 3.70 -1.70
CA GLN A 633 16.50 4.69 -2.27
C GLN A 633 17.93 4.15 -2.35
N PHE A 634 18.45 3.55 -1.28
CA PHE A 634 19.82 3.03 -1.24
C PHE A 634 19.94 1.54 -1.64
N PHE A 635 18.96 0.98 -2.37
CA PHE A 635 19.06 -0.41 -2.84
C PHE A 635 20.31 -0.69 -3.68
N PRO A 636 20.80 0.21 -4.57
CA PRO A 636 22.00 -0.09 -5.37
C PRO A 636 23.23 -0.31 -4.50
N LEU A 637 23.45 0.57 -3.50
CA LEU A 637 24.51 0.43 -2.51
C LEU A 637 24.33 -0.83 -1.63
N LEU A 638 23.09 -1.20 -1.29
CA LEU A 638 22.82 -2.46 -0.57
C LEU A 638 23.07 -3.71 -1.43
N LEU A 639 22.88 -3.63 -2.76
CA LEU A 639 23.29 -4.70 -3.69
C LEU A 639 24.82 -4.78 -3.83
N LYS A 640 25.56 -3.68 -3.72
CA LYS A 640 27.05 -3.70 -3.68
C LYS A 640 27.58 -4.50 -2.49
N LEU A 641 26.96 -4.43 -1.31
CA LEU A 641 27.35 -5.26 -0.15
C LEU A 641 27.31 -6.76 -0.49
N ILE A 642 26.25 -7.20 -1.16
CA ILE A 642 26.11 -8.59 -1.57
C ILE A 642 27.06 -8.95 -2.71
N ALA A 643 27.12 -8.12 -3.76
CA ALA A 643 28.03 -8.33 -4.89
C ALA A 643 29.49 -8.45 -4.42
N TRP A 644 29.89 -7.72 -3.37
CA TRP A 644 31.26 -7.74 -2.87
C TRP A 644 31.58 -8.91 -1.93
N HIS A 645 30.68 -9.24 -1.00
CA HIS A 645 30.93 -10.19 0.11
C HIS A 645 30.30 -11.58 -0.10
N GLY A 646 29.41 -11.75 -1.07
CA GLY A 646 28.85 -13.04 -1.48
C GLY A 646 28.04 -13.77 -0.40
N GLU A 647 28.17 -15.09 -0.34
CA GLU A 647 27.33 -15.98 0.46
C GLU A 647 27.40 -15.70 1.98
N LYS A 648 28.50 -15.08 2.45
CA LYS A 648 28.67 -14.65 3.84
C LYS A 648 27.51 -13.76 4.32
N LEU A 649 27.06 -12.84 3.46
CA LEU A 649 26.02 -11.87 3.79
C LEU A 649 24.63 -12.25 3.25
N GLU A 650 24.49 -13.35 2.51
CA GLU A 650 23.20 -13.75 1.92
C GLU A 650 22.09 -13.90 2.97
N LYS A 651 22.37 -14.62 4.06
CA LYS A 651 21.37 -14.90 5.12
C LYS A 651 20.89 -13.65 5.88
N PRO A 652 21.75 -12.70 6.33
CA PRO A 652 21.26 -11.44 6.89
C PRO A 652 20.63 -10.52 5.82
N PHE A 653 21.10 -10.54 4.57
CA PHE A 653 20.54 -9.72 3.51
C PHE A 653 19.13 -10.15 3.06
N LEU A 654 18.86 -11.46 2.90
CA LEU A 654 17.54 -11.99 2.53
C LEU A 654 16.43 -11.55 3.50
N LYS A 655 16.77 -11.24 4.75
CA LYS A 655 15.84 -10.67 5.75
C LYS A 655 15.56 -9.18 5.52
N VAL A 656 16.54 -8.42 5.06
CA VAL A 656 16.43 -6.98 4.71
C VAL A 656 15.74 -6.81 3.36
N PHE A 657 16.01 -7.71 2.40
CA PHE A 657 15.60 -7.65 1.00
C PHE A 657 14.14 -7.25 0.73
N PRO A 658 13.12 -7.72 1.46
CA PRO A 658 11.74 -7.28 1.22
C PRO A 658 11.53 -5.77 1.41
N GLY A 659 12.37 -5.12 2.21
CA GLY A 659 12.38 -3.66 2.38
C GLY A 659 12.97 -2.88 1.21
N LEU A 660 13.63 -3.56 0.26
CA LEU A 660 14.09 -2.95 -1.00
C LEU A 660 12.96 -2.82 -2.02
N VAL A 661 11.83 -3.52 -1.82
CA VAL A 661 10.72 -3.59 -2.78
C VAL A 661 9.62 -2.60 -2.37
N SER A 662 9.52 -1.48 -3.07
CA SER A 662 8.44 -0.49 -2.93
C SER A 662 8.01 0.02 -4.31
N PRO A 663 6.89 0.77 -4.46
CA PRO A 663 6.46 1.28 -5.75
C PRO A 663 7.52 2.10 -6.51
N GLY A 664 8.41 2.82 -5.81
CA GLY A 664 9.48 3.62 -6.41
C GLY A 664 10.76 2.84 -6.77
N SER A 665 10.93 1.62 -6.24
CA SER A 665 12.08 0.74 -6.54
C SER A 665 11.70 -0.51 -7.32
N PHE A 666 10.42 -0.86 -7.41
CA PHE A 666 9.95 -2.13 -7.97
C PHE A 666 10.48 -2.40 -9.38
N LEU A 667 10.35 -1.44 -10.30
CA LEU A 667 10.82 -1.59 -11.68
C LEU A 667 12.35 -1.40 -11.82
N PRO A 668 13.02 -0.42 -11.18
CA PRO A 668 14.49 -0.31 -11.22
C PRO A 668 15.27 -1.45 -10.56
N LEU A 669 14.66 -2.13 -9.58
CA LEU A 669 15.27 -3.24 -8.86
C LEU A 669 15.40 -4.49 -9.75
N PHE A 670 14.39 -4.83 -10.57
CA PHE A 670 14.42 -6.04 -11.39
C PHE A 670 15.66 -6.13 -12.31
N PRO A 671 15.97 -5.14 -13.17
CA PRO A 671 17.20 -5.15 -13.96
C PRO A 671 18.42 -5.32 -13.04
N SER A 672 18.51 -4.52 -11.99
CA SER A 672 19.64 -4.55 -11.04
C SER A 672 19.85 -5.91 -10.35
N LEU A 673 18.82 -6.75 -10.21
CA LEU A 673 18.95 -8.15 -9.75
C LEU A 673 19.42 -9.13 -10.83
N VAL A 674 19.03 -8.89 -12.09
CA VAL A 674 19.53 -9.63 -13.27
C VAL A 674 20.97 -9.20 -13.64
N ASP A 675 21.36 -8.00 -13.23
CA ASP A 675 22.65 -7.39 -13.56
C ASP A 675 23.69 -7.59 -12.45
N LEU A 676 23.35 -8.34 -11.39
CA LEU A 676 24.20 -8.59 -10.22
C LEU A 676 25.59 -9.19 -10.57
N PRO A 677 25.71 -10.17 -11.50
CA PRO A 677 27.02 -10.65 -11.95
C PRO A 677 27.84 -9.55 -12.66
N ILE A 678 27.18 -8.59 -13.31
CA ILE A 678 27.81 -7.50 -14.04
C ILE A 678 28.28 -6.41 -13.07
N LEU A 679 27.54 -6.18 -11.98
CA LEU A 679 28.00 -5.37 -10.86
C LEU A 679 29.27 -5.95 -10.21
N VAL A 680 29.41 -7.28 -10.10
CA VAL A 680 30.67 -7.91 -9.65
C VAL A 680 31.83 -7.58 -10.60
N VAL A 681 31.65 -7.79 -11.90
CA VAL A 681 32.68 -7.48 -12.92
C VAL A 681 33.04 -6.00 -12.91
N ALA A 682 32.06 -5.11 -12.75
CA ALA A 682 32.28 -3.67 -12.62
C ALA A 682 33.11 -3.31 -11.38
N LEU A 683 32.73 -3.79 -10.19
CA LEU A 683 33.44 -3.49 -8.95
C LEU A 683 34.87 -4.06 -8.96
N GLU A 684 35.07 -5.29 -9.43
CA GLU A 684 36.42 -5.86 -9.58
C GLU A 684 37.28 -5.12 -10.59
N LYS A 685 36.69 -4.55 -11.65
CA LYS A 685 37.43 -3.73 -12.60
C LYS A 685 37.88 -2.41 -11.97
N VAL A 686 37.03 -1.75 -11.18
CA VAL A 686 37.42 -0.54 -10.43
C VAL A 686 38.52 -0.86 -9.39
N GLU A 687 38.45 -2.03 -8.75
CA GLU A 687 39.52 -2.51 -7.85
C GLU A 687 40.86 -2.70 -8.58
N ARG A 688 40.84 -3.28 -9.79
CA ARG A 688 42.04 -3.43 -10.64
C ARG A 688 42.58 -2.09 -11.15
N SER A 689 41.73 -1.14 -11.53
CA SER A 689 42.16 0.16 -12.08
C SER A 689 42.61 1.17 -11.03
N SER A 690 42.13 1.05 -9.79
CA SER A 690 42.20 2.14 -8.80
C SER A 690 42.60 1.69 -7.40
N GLY A 691 42.94 0.41 -7.23
CA GLY A 691 43.34 -0.16 -5.94
C GLY A 691 42.15 -0.44 -5.03
N SER A 692 42.41 -0.49 -3.72
CA SER A 692 41.38 -0.93 -2.75
C SER A 692 40.14 -0.02 -2.75
N LEU A 693 38.97 -0.66 -2.83
CA LEU A 693 37.67 0.01 -2.67
C LEU A 693 37.35 0.36 -1.21
N ILE A 694 38.22 0.04 -0.25
CA ILE A 694 38.02 0.36 1.17
C ILE A 694 38.42 1.81 1.42
N GLY A 695 37.45 2.66 1.76
CA GLY A 695 37.63 4.07 2.07
C GLY A 695 37.64 5.01 0.87
N SER A 696 37.72 4.51 -0.36
CA SER A 696 37.63 5.30 -1.59
C SER A 696 36.17 5.45 -2.04
N SER A 697 35.79 6.59 -2.60
CA SER A 697 34.46 6.76 -3.22
C SER A 697 34.56 6.51 -4.71
N ILE A 698 33.71 5.65 -5.27
CA ILE A 698 33.69 5.37 -6.71
C ILE A 698 33.45 6.66 -7.51
N ALA A 699 32.56 7.54 -7.03
CA ALA A 699 32.31 8.86 -7.62
C ALA A 699 33.48 9.86 -7.48
N SER A 700 34.48 9.59 -6.62
CA SER A 700 35.74 10.35 -6.58
C SER A 700 36.77 9.77 -7.56
N ILE A 701 36.85 8.44 -7.69
CA ILE A 701 37.70 7.74 -8.67
C ILE A 701 37.33 8.16 -10.10
N GLN A 702 36.03 8.17 -10.42
CA GLN A 702 35.50 8.61 -11.72
C GLN A 702 35.77 10.09 -12.02
N LYS A 703 36.04 10.93 -11.01
CA LYS A 703 36.43 12.34 -11.21
C LYS A 703 37.93 12.53 -11.42
N SER A 704 38.77 11.62 -10.91
CA SER A 704 40.22 11.67 -11.13
C SER A 704 40.66 11.26 -12.53
N THR A 705 39.89 10.46 -13.26
CA THR A 705 40.19 10.06 -14.66
C THR A 705 39.72 11.07 -15.70
N ALA A 706 38.76 11.94 -15.37
CA ALA A 706 38.22 12.94 -16.29
C ALA A 706 39.26 13.92 -16.90
N PRO A 707 40.31 14.38 -16.17
CA PRO A 707 41.36 15.22 -16.75
C PRO A 707 42.25 14.48 -17.77
N GLU A 708 42.52 13.20 -17.55
CA GLU A 708 43.31 12.36 -18.47
C GLU A 708 42.54 12.11 -19.77
N MET A 709 41.22 11.88 -19.66
CA MET A 709 40.32 11.77 -20.81
C MET A 709 40.25 13.06 -21.63
N LEU A 710 40.31 14.22 -20.96
CA LEU A 710 40.31 15.54 -21.62
C LEU A 710 41.66 15.82 -22.31
N LEU A 711 42.77 15.36 -21.72
CA LEU A 711 44.10 15.35 -22.37
C LEU A 711 44.12 14.45 -23.62
N ALA A 712 43.57 13.23 -23.54
CA ALA A 712 43.51 12.31 -24.68
C ALA A 712 42.69 12.88 -25.85
N LEU A 713 41.51 13.45 -25.57
CA LEU A 713 40.67 14.11 -26.57
C LEU A 713 41.33 15.37 -27.17
N MET A 714 42.15 16.08 -26.39
CA MET A 714 42.96 17.19 -26.90
C MET A 714 44.10 16.70 -27.80
N ASP A 715 44.77 15.60 -27.46
CA ASP A 715 45.89 15.06 -28.25
C ASP A 715 45.40 14.44 -29.58
N GLU A 716 44.24 13.77 -29.58
CA GLU A 716 43.55 13.32 -30.79
C GLU A 716 43.18 14.51 -31.70
N ALA A 717 42.65 15.59 -31.12
CA ALA A 717 42.31 16.82 -31.85
C ALA A 717 43.53 17.62 -32.34
N TYR A 718 44.72 17.43 -31.74
CA TYR A 718 45.94 18.19 -32.07
C TYR A 718 46.90 17.42 -33.00
N THR A 719 46.91 16.08 -32.91
CA THR A 719 47.73 15.20 -33.78
C THR A 719 47.00 14.77 -35.05
N GLY A 720 45.66 14.87 -35.10
CA GLY A 720 44.83 14.66 -36.29
C GLY A 720 44.94 13.27 -36.93
N SER A 721 45.47 12.29 -36.19
CA SER A 721 45.94 11.01 -36.72
C SER A 721 44.98 9.88 -36.37
N THR A 722 43.92 9.71 -37.16
CA THR A 722 43.09 8.51 -37.11
C THR A 722 43.94 7.28 -37.43
N ILE A 723 44.17 6.40 -36.46
CA ILE A 723 44.96 5.17 -36.68
C ILE A 723 44.18 4.24 -37.62
N GLY A 724 44.64 4.17 -38.87
CA GLY A 724 44.14 3.24 -39.87
C GLY A 724 44.81 1.87 -39.78
N ASP A 725 44.14 0.85 -40.32
CA ASP A 725 44.60 -0.54 -40.34
C ASP A 725 45.93 -0.72 -41.13
N GLY A 726 46.79 -1.60 -40.62
CA GLY A 726 48.16 -1.79 -41.11
C GLY A 726 48.98 -2.71 -40.20
N GLY A 727 48.81 -4.03 -40.35
CA GLY A 727 49.47 -5.03 -39.50
C GLY A 727 50.98 -5.21 -39.70
N GLY A 728 51.68 -5.59 -38.63
CA GLY A 728 53.11 -5.91 -38.63
C GLY A 728 53.68 -6.16 -37.22
N ASP A 729 53.64 -7.42 -36.79
CA ASP A 729 54.47 -8.05 -35.75
C ASP A 729 54.81 -7.24 -34.47
N SER A 730 53.89 -7.24 -33.49
CA SER A 730 54.26 -7.30 -32.07
C SER A 730 53.11 -7.87 -31.23
N GLU A 731 53.39 -8.94 -30.49
CA GLU A 731 52.44 -9.57 -29.56
C GLU A 731 52.42 -8.79 -28.23
N SER A 732 51.33 -8.05 -27.97
CA SER A 732 51.00 -7.50 -26.65
C SER A 732 49.52 -7.75 -26.32
N GLU A 733 49.28 -8.70 -25.42
CA GLU A 733 47.94 -9.12 -24.98
C GLU A 733 47.28 -8.11 -24.01
N ASP A 734 46.97 -6.88 -24.45
CA ASP A 734 46.33 -5.89 -23.57
C ASP A 734 45.33 -4.91 -24.26
N SER A 735 44.90 -5.20 -25.49
CA SER A 735 44.02 -4.31 -26.29
C SER A 735 42.51 -4.41 -25.98
N SER A 736 42.12 -5.05 -24.87
CA SER A 736 40.71 -5.14 -24.43
C SER A 736 40.35 -4.15 -23.32
N THR A 737 40.81 -2.90 -23.47
CA THR A 737 40.58 -1.78 -22.55
C THR A 737 39.12 -1.33 -22.53
N ILE A 738 38.29 -2.06 -21.79
CA ILE A 738 36.93 -1.66 -21.42
C ILE A 738 36.99 -0.26 -20.79
N ASP A 739 36.16 0.69 -21.22
CA ASP A 739 36.07 2.01 -20.56
C ASP A 739 35.35 1.90 -19.19
N VAL A 740 35.75 2.69 -18.20
CA VAL A 740 35.04 2.84 -16.90
C VAL A 740 33.96 3.93 -17.00
N ALA A 741 34.04 4.83 -17.99
CA ALA A 741 33.02 5.84 -18.29
C ALA A 741 31.86 5.33 -19.16
N ASP A 742 31.84 4.04 -19.54
CA ASP A 742 30.70 3.44 -20.25
C ASP A 742 29.39 3.67 -19.46
N PRO A 743 28.33 4.22 -20.08
CA PRO A 743 27.09 4.59 -19.39
C PRO A 743 26.41 3.45 -18.62
N LEU A 744 26.58 2.19 -19.06
CA LEU A 744 26.06 1.04 -18.32
C LEU A 744 26.83 0.81 -17.01
N PHE A 745 28.16 0.95 -17.04
CA PHE A 745 28.97 0.81 -15.84
C PHE A 745 28.71 1.94 -14.85
N LEU A 746 28.48 3.17 -15.32
CA LEU A 746 28.07 4.29 -14.47
C LEU A 746 26.71 4.03 -13.80
N GLU A 747 25.71 3.56 -14.55
CA GLU A 747 24.36 3.22 -14.06
C GLU A 747 24.34 2.02 -13.09
N LEU A 748 25.26 1.06 -13.24
CA LEU A 748 25.42 -0.04 -12.28
C LEU A 748 26.21 0.37 -11.02
N LEU A 749 27.15 1.30 -11.14
CA LEU A 749 28.03 1.75 -10.05
C LEU A 749 27.44 2.89 -9.20
N LYS A 750 26.21 3.33 -9.44
CA LYS A 750 25.53 4.33 -8.59
C LYS A 750 25.20 3.80 -7.19
N ASP A 751 25.00 4.70 -6.23
CA ASP A 751 24.64 4.37 -4.85
C ASP A 751 23.13 4.50 -4.55
N GLU A 752 22.43 5.31 -5.35
CA GLU A 752 21.03 5.69 -5.14
C GLU A 752 20.12 5.33 -6.33
N ASN A 753 18.84 5.12 -6.04
CA ASN A 753 17.80 4.80 -7.00
C ASN A 753 17.10 6.08 -7.49
N ASP A 754 17.60 6.63 -8.58
CA ASP A 754 16.99 7.77 -9.29
C ASP A 754 15.79 7.38 -10.19
N GLY A 755 15.32 6.12 -10.11
CA GLY A 755 14.24 5.58 -10.93
C GLY A 755 14.72 4.72 -12.11
N LEU A 756 13.85 4.59 -13.12
CA LEU A 756 14.11 3.79 -14.34
C LEU A 756 14.98 4.58 -15.33
N ALA A 757 16.23 4.17 -15.50
CA ALA A 757 17.11 4.64 -16.57
C ALA A 757 17.00 3.78 -17.84
N GLU A 758 17.19 4.39 -19.01
CA GLU A 758 17.16 3.69 -20.31
C GLU A 758 18.48 2.94 -20.58
N ARG A 759 18.57 1.69 -20.10
CA ARG A 759 19.77 0.86 -20.22
C ARG A 759 19.93 0.26 -21.63
N HIS A 760 20.92 0.76 -22.37
CA HIS A 760 21.25 0.38 -23.76
C HIS A 760 21.98 -0.99 -23.87
N TRP A 761 21.31 -2.05 -23.39
CA TRP A 761 21.84 -3.41 -23.27
C TRP A 761 22.27 -4.13 -24.54
N THR A 762 21.91 -3.60 -25.71
CA THR A 762 22.16 -4.20 -27.02
C THR A 762 23.39 -3.65 -27.74
N SER A 763 24.23 -2.85 -27.07
CA SER A 763 25.45 -2.32 -27.69
C SER A 763 26.49 -3.44 -27.95
N PRO A 764 27.19 -3.43 -29.11
CA PRO A 764 28.25 -4.40 -29.39
C PRO A 764 29.39 -4.36 -28.36
N GLY A 765 29.68 -3.18 -27.79
CA GLY A 765 30.66 -3.00 -26.73
C GLY A 765 30.31 -3.84 -25.50
N VAL A 766 29.10 -3.68 -24.94
CA VAL A 766 28.65 -4.45 -23.76
C VAL A 766 28.67 -5.96 -24.04
N ALA A 767 28.30 -6.41 -25.25
CA ALA A 767 28.39 -7.81 -25.62
C ALA A 767 29.85 -8.34 -25.60
N ALA A 768 30.81 -7.60 -26.18
CA ALA A 768 32.23 -7.95 -26.16
C ALA A 768 32.81 -7.97 -24.73
N VAL A 769 32.46 -6.96 -23.92
CA VAL A 769 32.85 -6.84 -22.51
C VAL A 769 32.42 -8.06 -21.69
N LEU A 770 31.15 -8.47 -21.82
CA LEU A 770 30.62 -9.63 -21.09
C LEU A 770 31.22 -10.95 -21.58
N GLN A 771 31.58 -11.05 -22.86
CA GLN A 771 32.27 -12.21 -23.39
C GLN A 771 33.71 -12.33 -22.87
N ALA A 772 34.46 -11.22 -22.80
CA ALA A 772 35.80 -11.18 -22.22
C ALA A 772 35.81 -11.56 -20.72
N ALA A 773 34.79 -11.13 -19.97
CA ALA A 773 34.61 -11.49 -18.56
C ALA A 773 34.31 -12.99 -18.32
N ILE A 774 33.93 -13.74 -19.37
CA ILE A 774 33.70 -15.21 -19.31
C ILE A 774 34.88 -15.99 -19.87
N ASN A 775 35.62 -15.42 -20.82
CA ASN A 775 36.84 -16.02 -21.37
C ASN A 775 38.02 -16.01 -20.35
N SER A 776 37.90 -15.26 -19.26
CA SER A 776 38.86 -15.18 -18.15
C SER A 776 38.43 -16.03 -16.93
N PRO A 777 39.36 -16.42 -16.04
CA PRO A 777 39.02 -17.23 -14.87
C PRO A 777 38.06 -16.50 -13.90
N GLN A 778 36.81 -16.96 -13.84
CA GLN A 778 35.77 -16.37 -12.97
C GLN A 778 36.24 -16.32 -11.50
N SER A 779 36.11 -15.15 -10.86
CA SER A 779 36.38 -15.00 -9.42
C SER A 779 35.39 -15.79 -8.57
N ASP A 780 35.77 -16.17 -7.34
CA ASP A 780 34.86 -16.89 -6.44
C ASP A 780 33.67 -16.02 -5.99
N ARG A 781 33.84 -14.69 -6.01
CA ARG A 781 32.79 -13.68 -5.83
C ARG A 781 31.75 -13.77 -6.96
N LEU A 782 32.20 -13.82 -8.22
CA LEU A 782 31.32 -13.99 -9.38
C LEU A 782 30.61 -15.35 -9.35
N LYS A 783 31.32 -16.45 -9.06
CA LYS A 783 30.73 -17.80 -8.92
C LYS A 783 29.61 -17.85 -7.87
N GLN A 784 29.80 -17.19 -6.72
CA GLN A 784 28.77 -17.10 -5.68
C GLN A 784 27.55 -16.31 -6.18
N ILE A 785 27.77 -15.15 -6.79
CA ILE A 785 26.68 -14.27 -7.25
C ILE A 785 25.85 -14.88 -8.40
N LEU A 786 26.47 -15.64 -9.30
CA LEU A 786 25.75 -16.43 -10.32
C LEU A 786 24.77 -17.44 -9.68
N ASN A 787 25.10 -18.02 -8.52
CA ASN A 787 24.23 -18.93 -7.78
C ASN A 787 23.21 -18.21 -6.88
N MET A 788 23.52 -17.01 -6.37
CA MET A 788 22.68 -16.24 -5.44
C MET A 788 21.60 -15.40 -6.15
N ALA A 789 21.93 -14.75 -7.26
CA ALA A 789 21.01 -13.84 -7.95
C ALA A 789 19.67 -14.50 -8.41
N PRO A 790 19.62 -15.77 -8.85
CA PRO A 790 18.35 -16.47 -9.09
C PRO A 790 17.47 -16.57 -7.83
N ARG A 791 18.07 -16.78 -6.65
CA ARG A 791 17.37 -16.90 -5.36
C ARG A 791 16.81 -15.55 -4.88
N LEU A 792 17.53 -14.46 -5.14
CA LEU A 792 17.04 -13.10 -4.92
C LEU A 792 15.89 -12.75 -5.88
N LEU A 793 15.96 -13.23 -7.12
CA LEU A 793 14.89 -13.06 -8.11
C LEU A 793 13.63 -13.87 -7.75
N ASP A 794 13.77 -15.09 -7.22
CA ASP A 794 12.65 -15.87 -6.67
C ASP A 794 11.91 -15.10 -5.56
N LEU A 795 12.66 -14.49 -4.64
CA LEU A 795 12.09 -13.70 -3.56
C LEU A 795 11.42 -12.42 -4.08
N TYR A 796 12.02 -11.73 -5.05
CA TYR A 796 11.42 -10.58 -5.73
C TYR A 796 10.11 -10.94 -6.43
N PHE A 797 10.09 -12.04 -7.19
CA PHE A 797 8.88 -12.52 -7.87
C PHE A 797 7.80 -13.02 -6.89
N THR A 798 8.19 -13.65 -5.79
CA THR A 798 7.26 -14.05 -4.71
C THR A 798 6.61 -12.83 -4.04
N ILE A 799 7.38 -11.76 -3.81
CA ILE A 799 6.85 -10.48 -3.30
C ILE A 799 5.97 -9.81 -4.36
N ALA A 800 6.39 -9.80 -5.63
CA ALA A 800 5.64 -9.19 -6.73
C ALA A 800 4.26 -9.83 -6.91
N LEU A 801 4.15 -11.16 -6.95
CA LEU A 801 2.86 -11.86 -7.11
C LEU A 801 1.94 -11.76 -5.87
N ARG A 802 2.45 -11.29 -4.71
CA ARG A 802 1.71 -11.19 -3.45
C ARG A 802 1.33 -9.75 -3.07
N ASP A 803 2.26 -8.81 -3.25
CA ASP A 803 2.20 -7.47 -2.67
C ASP A 803 2.21 -6.35 -3.73
N ALA A 804 2.67 -6.61 -4.97
CA ALA A 804 2.70 -5.59 -6.01
C ALA A 804 1.35 -5.47 -6.73
N ASN A 805 0.99 -4.26 -7.14
CA ASN A 805 -0.27 -4.04 -7.84
C ASN A 805 -0.19 -4.41 -9.33
N ASN A 806 -1.35 -4.62 -9.94
CA ASN A 806 -1.46 -5.07 -11.32
C ASN A 806 -0.80 -4.14 -12.34
N SER A 807 -0.75 -2.82 -12.10
CA SER A 807 -0.08 -1.88 -13.00
C SER A 807 1.45 -2.03 -12.96
N LEU A 808 2.05 -2.23 -11.78
CA LEU A 808 3.49 -2.51 -11.66
C LEU A 808 3.86 -3.86 -12.30
N ILE A 809 3.06 -4.91 -12.09
CA ILE A 809 3.29 -6.23 -12.72
C ILE A 809 3.16 -6.12 -14.25
N CYS A 810 2.13 -5.43 -14.75
CA CYS A 810 1.93 -5.21 -16.18
C CYS A 810 3.08 -4.38 -16.81
N ALA A 811 3.60 -3.38 -16.12
CA ALA A 811 4.75 -2.58 -16.56
C ALA A 811 6.08 -3.36 -16.52
N LEU A 812 6.20 -4.34 -15.62
CA LEU A 812 7.38 -5.20 -15.51
C LEU A 812 7.51 -6.19 -16.68
N ILE A 813 6.39 -6.79 -17.14
CA ILE A 813 6.40 -7.86 -18.15
C ILE A 813 7.18 -7.50 -19.44
N PRO A 814 7.03 -6.32 -20.07
CA PRO A 814 7.89 -5.90 -21.20
C PRO A 814 9.39 -5.87 -20.88
N ILE A 815 9.77 -5.55 -19.65
CA ILE A 815 11.17 -5.57 -19.19
C ILE A 815 11.67 -7.02 -19.08
N LEU A 816 10.84 -7.96 -18.59
CA LEU A 816 11.14 -9.39 -18.57
C LEU A 816 11.33 -9.95 -19.98
N MET A 817 10.40 -9.63 -20.89
CA MET A 817 10.46 -10.00 -22.31
C MET A 817 11.76 -9.51 -22.98
N THR A 818 12.21 -8.31 -22.62
CA THR A 818 13.44 -7.71 -23.16
C THR A 818 14.71 -8.34 -22.56
N ARG A 819 14.77 -8.55 -21.23
CA ARG A 819 15.92 -9.20 -20.58
C ARG A 819 16.03 -10.69 -20.91
N ASN A 820 14.97 -11.40 -21.31
CA ASN A 820 15.03 -12.83 -21.66
C ASN A 820 16.12 -13.16 -22.71
N SER A 821 16.34 -12.29 -23.70
CA SER A 821 17.40 -12.42 -24.71
C SER A 821 18.73 -11.74 -24.35
N ALA A 822 18.78 -10.92 -23.28
CA ALA A 822 19.96 -10.17 -22.86
C ALA A 822 20.24 -10.44 -21.37
N LEU A 823 21.12 -11.41 -21.09
CA LEU A 823 21.52 -11.85 -19.75
C LEU A 823 23.05 -11.97 -19.68
N PHE A 824 23.62 -12.08 -18.48
CA PHE A 824 25.03 -12.44 -18.32
C PHE A 824 25.31 -13.81 -19.00
N PRO A 825 26.33 -13.98 -19.85
CA PRO A 825 26.41 -15.13 -20.76
C PRO A 825 26.82 -16.50 -20.15
N ASP A 826 26.61 -16.72 -18.85
CA ASP A 826 26.84 -18.02 -18.20
C ASP A 826 25.66 -18.99 -18.44
N LYS A 827 25.96 -20.22 -18.86
CA LYS A 827 24.93 -21.20 -19.26
C LYS A 827 23.92 -21.51 -18.15
N ASN A 828 24.40 -21.75 -16.94
CA ASN A 828 23.56 -22.17 -15.82
C ASN A 828 22.72 -20.98 -15.33
N TYR A 829 23.34 -19.81 -15.25
CA TYR A 829 22.67 -18.56 -14.91
C TYR A 829 21.56 -18.20 -15.91
N MET A 830 21.86 -18.26 -17.22
CA MET A 830 20.89 -18.00 -18.29
C MET A 830 19.71 -18.98 -18.23
N TYR A 831 19.94 -20.26 -17.96
CA TYR A 831 18.88 -21.25 -17.80
C TYR A 831 18.00 -20.96 -16.58
N GLU A 832 18.61 -20.82 -15.40
CA GLU A 832 17.90 -20.61 -14.13
C GLU A 832 17.11 -19.28 -14.12
N LEU A 833 17.63 -18.21 -14.73
CA LEU A 833 16.88 -16.96 -14.88
C LEU A 833 15.73 -17.11 -15.88
N ARG A 834 15.98 -17.63 -17.09
CA ARG A 834 14.93 -17.75 -18.12
C ARG A 834 13.74 -18.55 -17.64
N ARG A 835 13.98 -19.66 -16.92
CA ARG A 835 12.89 -20.44 -16.31
C ARG A 835 12.01 -19.55 -15.42
N ARG A 836 12.61 -18.78 -14.50
CA ARG A 836 11.92 -17.85 -13.59
C ARG A 836 11.20 -16.71 -14.31
N LEU A 837 11.82 -16.10 -15.33
CA LEU A 837 11.20 -15.03 -16.13
C LEU A 837 9.90 -15.55 -16.79
N LEU A 838 9.96 -16.74 -17.39
CA LEU A 838 8.82 -17.38 -18.04
C LEU A 838 7.75 -17.82 -17.01
N GLU A 839 8.16 -18.47 -15.91
CA GLU A 839 7.27 -18.89 -14.82
C GLU A 839 6.51 -17.70 -14.22
N PHE A 840 7.19 -16.58 -13.94
CA PHE A 840 6.52 -15.36 -13.44
C PHE A 840 5.58 -14.73 -14.47
N MET A 841 5.97 -14.63 -15.75
CA MET A 841 5.07 -14.09 -16.79
C MET A 841 3.81 -14.95 -16.94
N LEU A 842 3.94 -16.28 -16.94
CA LEU A 842 2.79 -17.20 -16.99
C LEU A 842 1.91 -17.09 -15.74
N ALA A 843 2.50 -16.99 -14.54
CA ALA A 843 1.75 -16.76 -13.30
C ALA A 843 1.02 -15.40 -13.32
N ALA A 844 1.64 -14.34 -13.81
CA ALA A 844 1.03 -13.02 -13.95
C ALA A 844 -0.14 -13.02 -14.94
N PHE A 845 0.00 -13.69 -16.10
CA PHE A 845 -1.10 -13.87 -17.05
C PHE A 845 -2.23 -14.76 -16.50
N GLN A 846 -1.91 -15.76 -15.66
CA GLN A 846 -2.91 -16.60 -15.00
C GLN A 846 -3.69 -15.84 -13.91
N LEU A 847 -3.04 -14.96 -13.14
CA LEU A 847 -3.68 -14.10 -12.15
C LEU A 847 -4.49 -12.97 -12.79
N SER A 848 -3.99 -12.39 -13.90
CA SER A 848 -4.61 -11.26 -14.59
C SER A 848 -4.55 -11.44 -16.12
N PRO A 849 -5.49 -12.23 -16.68
CA PRO A 849 -5.61 -12.46 -18.12
C PRO A 849 -5.58 -11.19 -18.98
N ASP A 850 -6.20 -10.11 -18.49
CA ASP A 850 -6.31 -8.81 -19.17
C ASP A 850 -4.95 -8.20 -19.56
N PHE A 851 -3.86 -8.56 -18.86
CA PHE A 851 -2.49 -8.17 -19.24
C PHE A 851 -2.14 -8.54 -20.68
N ILE A 852 -2.69 -9.63 -21.23
CA ILE A 852 -2.43 -10.03 -22.62
C ILE A 852 -3.04 -9.04 -23.61
N ALA A 853 -4.18 -8.43 -23.27
CA ALA A 853 -4.81 -7.40 -24.10
C ALA A 853 -4.09 -6.06 -23.96
N LEU A 854 -3.70 -5.68 -22.74
CA LEU A 854 -2.94 -4.45 -22.47
C LEU A 854 -1.55 -4.48 -23.12
N LEU A 855 -0.89 -5.64 -23.08
CA LEU A 855 0.46 -5.86 -23.63
C LEU A 855 0.43 -6.42 -25.05
N LYS A 856 -0.70 -6.33 -25.77
CA LYS A 856 -0.85 -6.87 -27.13
C LYS A 856 0.28 -6.46 -28.07
N LYS A 857 0.73 -5.19 -28.02
CA LYS A 857 1.81 -4.70 -28.87
C LYS A 857 3.17 -5.32 -28.49
N PRO A 858 3.69 -5.19 -27.25
CA PRO A 858 4.89 -5.93 -26.82
C PRO A 858 4.86 -7.43 -27.15
N ILE A 859 3.71 -8.09 -27.01
CA ILE A 859 3.54 -9.51 -27.38
C ILE A 859 3.71 -9.72 -28.89
N ILE A 860 3.03 -8.93 -29.73
CA ILE A 860 3.16 -8.99 -31.20
C ILE A 860 4.60 -8.71 -31.64
N ASP A 861 5.26 -7.71 -31.05
CA ASP A 861 6.65 -7.36 -31.32
C ASP A 861 7.59 -8.54 -30.98
N ARG A 862 7.39 -9.22 -29.82
CA ARG A 862 8.15 -10.44 -29.46
C ARG A 862 7.84 -11.64 -30.36
N LEU A 863 6.61 -11.77 -30.87
CA LEU A 863 6.21 -12.85 -31.79
C LEU A 863 6.84 -12.70 -33.19
N GLY A 864 7.03 -11.47 -33.67
CA GLY A 864 7.73 -11.21 -34.94
C GLY A 864 9.21 -11.63 -34.91
N GLU A 865 9.89 -11.43 -33.78
CA GLU A 865 11.30 -11.78 -33.58
C GLU A 865 11.57 -13.28 -33.35
N ALA A 866 10.54 -14.14 -33.40
CA ALA A 866 10.62 -15.54 -32.97
C ALA A 866 11.59 -16.44 -33.76
N TYR A 867 12.08 -15.99 -34.92
CA TYR A 867 13.00 -16.73 -35.80
C TYR A 867 14.46 -16.23 -35.81
N ASP A 868 14.76 -15.22 -34.99
CA ASP A 868 16.12 -14.66 -34.87
C ASP A 868 17.04 -15.60 -34.08
N SER A 869 16.57 -16.12 -32.94
CA SER A 869 17.36 -16.95 -32.03
C SER A 869 16.47 -17.95 -31.26
N PRO A 870 17.03 -19.10 -30.80
CA PRO A 870 16.26 -20.11 -30.04
C PRO A 870 15.59 -19.58 -28.76
N GLU A 871 16.20 -18.58 -28.13
CA GLU A 871 15.73 -17.94 -26.90
C GLU A 871 14.46 -17.10 -27.16
N LYS A 872 14.43 -16.40 -28.30
CA LYS A 872 13.26 -15.67 -28.80
C LYS A 872 12.18 -16.65 -29.27
N THR A 873 12.56 -17.78 -29.89
CA THR A 873 11.61 -18.87 -30.18
C THR A 873 10.95 -19.40 -28.92
N GLU A 874 11.70 -19.67 -27.84
CA GLU A 874 11.13 -20.18 -26.58
C GLU A 874 10.18 -19.15 -25.92
N LEU A 875 10.55 -17.86 -25.90
CA LEU A 875 9.64 -16.81 -25.43
C LEU A 875 8.34 -16.78 -26.27
N ALA A 876 8.45 -16.81 -27.60
CA ALA A 876 7.31 -16.80 -28.50
C ALA A 876 6.37 -18.02 -28.29
N LEU A 877 6.90 -19.19 -27.94
CA LEU A 877 6.10 -20.35 -27.56
C LEU A 877 5.24 -20.09 -26.32
N GLN A 878 5.85 -19.57 -25.25
CA GLN A 878 5.12 -19.30 -24.00
C GLN A 878 4.08 -18.17 -24.19
N LEU A 879 4.38 -17.16 -25.01
CA LEU A 879 3.42 -16.11 -25.38
C LEU A 879 2.27 -16.66 -26.25
N CYS A 880 2.54 -17.52 -27.24
CA CYS A 880 1.48 -18.21 -28.00
C CYS A 880 0.57 -19.03 -27.08
N TRP A 881 1.14 -19.75 -26.11
CA TRP A 881 0.37 -20.53 -25.14
C TRP A 881 -0.53 -19.63 -24.30
N ALA A 882 0.00 -18.54 -23.73
CA ALA A 882 -0.76 -17.63 -22.88
C ALA A 882 -1.89 -16.93 -23.65
N VAL A 883 -1.61 -16.42 -24.86
CA VAL A 883 -2.62 -15.83 -25.77
C VAL A 883 -3.74 -16.81 -26.07
N GLY A 884 -3.42 -18.10 -26.28
CA GLY A 884 -4.40 -19.15 -26.49
C GLY A 884 -5.24 -19.47 -25.25
N GLU A 885 -4.59 -19.85 -24.14
CA GLU A 885 -5.27 -20.29 -22.89
C GLU A 885 -6.20 -19.22 -22.32
N HIS A 886 -5.73 -17.97 -22.30
CA HIS A 886 -6.46 -16.84 -21.73
C HIS A 886 -7.30 -16.07 -22.75
N GLY A 887 -7.46 -16.59 -23.98
CA GLY A 887 -8.34 -16.01 -25.01
C GLY A 887 -8.00 -14.58 -25.40
N GLY A 888 -6.70 -14.25 -25.52
CA GLY A 888 -6.24 -12.91 -25.92
C GLY A 888 -6.55 -11.79 -24.93
N GLY A 889 -6.77 -12.13 -23.64
CA GLY A 889 -7.23 -11.21 -22.60
C GLY A 889 -8.69 -11.37 -22.18
N GLY A 890 -9.31 -12.51 -22.50
CA GLY A 890 -10.67 -12.82 -22.05
C GLY A 890 -11.79 -12.15 -22.86
N GLY A 891 -13.04 -12.39 -22.44
CA GLY A 891 -14.24 -12.13 -23.25
C GLY A 891 -14.59 -10.67 -23.53
N SER A 892 -14.04 -9.73 -22.76
CA SER A 892 -14.14 -8.28 -22.96
C SER A 892 -13.23 -7.79 -24.08
N HIS A 893 -12.06 -8.41 -24.28
CA HIS A 893 -10.96 -7.87 -25.08
C HIS A 893 -10.96 -8.32 -26.55
N LYS A 894 -12.14 -8.27 -27.19
CA LYS A 894 -12.38 -8.76 -28.57
C LYS A 894 -11.46 -8.15 -29.62
N ASP A 895 -11.18 -6.86 -29.55
CA ASP A 895 -10.32 -6.17 -30.52
C ASP A 895 -8.84 -6.58 -30.37
N ALA A 896 -8.34 -6.66 -29.14
CA ALA A 896 -6.99 -7.16 -28.86
C ALA A 896 -6.84 -8.64 -29.27
N ALA A 897 -7.86 -9.47 -29.01
CA ALA A 897 -7.89 -10.86 -29.46
C ALA A 897 -7.89 -11.00 -31.00
N ARG A 898 -8.49 -10.04 -31.73
CA ARG A 898 -8.44 -9.99 -33.20
C ARG A 898 -7.07 -9.61 -33.74
N GLU A 899 -6.42 -8.59 -33.15
CA GLU A 899 -5.07 -8.17 -33.53
C GLU A 899 -4.02 -9.26 -33.22
N LEU A 900 -4.14 -9.91 -32.05
CA LEU A 900 -3.32 -11.07 -31.68
C LEU A 900 -3.56 -12.26 -32.64
N PHE A 901 -4.80 -12.51 -33.03
CA PHE A 901 -5.12 -13.52 -34.05
C PHE A 901 -4.51 -13.16 -35.42
N GLU A 902 -4.51 -11.89 -35.81
CA GLU A 902 -3.93 -11.40 -37.07
C GLU A 902 -2.41 -11.55 -37.10
N SER A 903 -1.71 -11.25 -35.99
CA SER A 903 -0.28 -11.52 -35.84
C SER A 903 0.04 -13.02 -35.93
N LEU A 904 -0.74 -13.87 -35.26
CA LEU A 904 -0.58 -15.32 -35.32
C LEU A 904 -0.89 -15.89 -36.73
N GLU A 905 -1.90 -15.35 -37.42
CA GLU A 905 -2.26 -15.72 -38.80
C GLU A 905 -1.18 -15.30 -39.80
N LEU A 906 -0.57 -14.11 -39.63
CA LEU A 906 0.58 -13.66 -40.42
C LEU A 906 1.79 -14.59 -40.24
N LEU A 907 2.18 -14.84 -38.99
CA LEU A 907 3.30 -15.72 -38.62
C LEU A 907 3.12 -17.14 -39.22
N LEU A 908 1.88 -17.65 -39.22
CA LEU A 908 1.52 -18.91 -39.86
C LEU A 908 1.70 -18.88 -41.40
N TYR A 909 1.29 -17.80 -42.07
CA TYR A 909 1.39 -17.68 -43.52
C TYR A 909 2.81 -17.42 -44.03
N GLU A 910 3.63 -16.64 -43.33
CA GLU A 910 5.05 -16.40 -43.69
C GLU A 910 5.87 -17.70 -43.71
N ASN A 911 5.55 -18.63 -42.83
CA ASN A 911 6.17 -19.95 -42.80
C ASN A 911 5.66 -20.84 -43.95
N LEU A 912 4.36 -20.80 -44.24
CA LEU A 912 3.77 -21.53 -45.37
C LEU A 912 4.24 -21.00 -46.73
N SER A 913 4.55 -19.71 -46.88
CA SER A 913 5.16 -19.15 -48.10
C SER A 913 6.66 -19.47 -48.17
N SER A 914 7.41 -19.30 -47.09
CA SER A 914 8.84 -19.63 -47.02
C SER A 914 9.12 -21.09 -47.38
N SER A 915 8.30 -22.03 -46.87
CA SER A 915 8.38 -23.46 -47.21
C SER A 915 8.07 -23.79 -48.68
N ARG A 916 7.34 -22.93 -49.39
CA ARG A 916 7.07 -23.08 -50.85
C ARG A 916 8.16 -22.49 -51.72
N LEU A 917 8.83 -21.43 -51.25
CA LEU A 917 9.78 -20.65 -52.04
C LEU A 917 11.24 -21.11 -51.88
N GLY A 918 11.58 -21.79 -50.77
CA GLY A 918 12.96 -22.21 -50.48
C GLY A 918 13.95 -21.05 -50.23
N LEU A 919 13.45 -19.82 -50.09
CA LEU A 919 14.23 -18.59 -50.18
C LEU A 919 15.08 -18.20 -48.95
N ARG A 920 15.23 -19.06 -47.94
CA ARG A 920 16.31 -18.87 -46.94
C ARG A 920 17.60 -19.50 -47.50
N GLN A 921 18.27 -18.75 -48.37
CA GLN A 921 19.49 -19.19 -49.05
C GLN A 921 20.57 -19.57 -48.03
N GLU A 922 20.95 -20.85 -48.02
CA GLU A 922 21.72 -21.44 -46.92
C GLU A 922 23.22 -21.16 -47.04
N SER A 923 23.75 -20.25 -46.21
CA SER A 923 25.18 -20.26 -45.89
C SER A 923 25.56 -21.54 -45.11
N ALA A 924 26.83 -21.94 -45.19
CA ALA A 924 27.27 -23.28 -44.83
C ALA A 924 27.26 -23.58 -43.31
N VAL A 925 26.09 -23.98 -42.79
CA VAL A 925 25.90 -24.47 -41.41
C VAL A 925 25.64 -25.98 -41.39
N SER A 926 26.12 -26.66 -40.35
CA SER A 926 26.12 -28.13 -40.19
C SER A 926 24.73 -28.80 -40.19
N SER A 927 24.71 -30.10 -40.53
CA SER A 927 23.55 -31.01 -40.53
C SER A 927 22.61 -30.78 -39.33
N ASP A 928 23.16 -30.83 -38.13
CA ASP A 928 22.35 -31.03 -36.93
C ASP A 928 21.66 -29.73 -36.52
N ASN A 929 22.30 -28.59 -36.77
CA ASN A 929 21.71 -27.27 -36.57
C ASN A 929 20.58 -27.00 -37.58
N ARG A 930 20.65 -27.53 -38.82
CA ARG A 930 19.53 -27.50 -39.78
C ARG A 930 18.33 -28.29 -39.28
N ASN A 931 18.56 -29.48 -38.72
CA ASN A 931 17.51 -30.32 -38.17
C ASN A 931 16.90 -29.72 -36.90
N PHE A 932 17.71 -29.14 -36.02
CA PHE A 932 17.27 -28.41 -34.84
C PHE A 932 16.35 -27.22 -35.21
N ARG A 933 16.79 -26.37 -36.15
CA ARG A 933 16.00 -25.23 -36.66
C ARG A 933 14.66 -25.65 -37.28
N LYS A 934 14.62 -26.73 -38.07
CA LYS A 934 13.37 -27.28 -38.63
C LYS A 934 12.43 -27.79 -37.54
N SER A 935 12.97 -28.41 -36.48
CA SER A 935 12.15 -28.92 -35.38
C SER A 935 11.61 -27.81 -34.47
N SER A 936 12.41 -26.77 -34.16
CA SER A 936 11.94 -25.62 -33.38
C SER A 936 10.90 -24.78 -34.13
N GLN A 937 11.10 -24.56 -35.44
CA GLN A 937 10.11 -23.94 -36.32
C GLN A 937 8.78 -24.71 -36.32
N SER A 938 8.84 -26.05 -36.37
CA SER A 938 7.65 -26.91 -36.32
C SER A 938 6.97 -26.90 -34.95
N ARG A 939 7.73 -26.84 -33.85
CA ARG A 939 7.21 -26.65 -32.48
C ARG A 939 6.46 -25.31 -32.37
N LEU A 940 7.01 -24.22 -32.93
CA LEU A 940 6.35 -22.90 -32.94
C LEU A 940 5.05 -22.91 -33.76
N LEU A 941 5.05 -23.46 -34.98
CA LEU A 941 3.83 -23.55 -35.78
C LEU A 941 2.74 -24.39 -35.10
N CYS A 942 3.11 -25.45 -34.40
CA CYS A 942 2.19 -26.22 -33.56
C CYS A 942 1.56 -25.39 -32.42
N PHE A 943 2.30 -24.46 -31.81
CA PHE A 943 1.77 -23.55 -30.78
C PHE A 943 0.90 -22.45 -31.39
N VAL A 944 1.31 -21.85 -32.51
CA VAL A 944 0.51 -20.86 -33.26
C VAL A 944 -0.84 -21.44 -33.68
N ILE A 945 -0.85 -22.67 -34.19
CA ILE A 945 -2.07 -23.43 -34.52
C ILE A 945 -2.96 -23.66 -33.29
N THR A 946 -2.39 -24.01 -32.13
CA THR A 946 -3.14 -24.13 -30.87
C THR A 946 -3.70 -22.79 -30.40
N ALA A 947 -2.93 -21.70 -30.49
CA ALA A 947 -3.34 -20.36 -30.09
C ALA A 947 -4.50 -19.84 -30.95
N ILE A 948 -4.38 -19.90 -32.27
CA ILE A 948 -5.44 -19.61 -33.25
C ILE A 948 -6.71 -20.41 -32.93
N SER A 949 -6.58 -21.69 -32.59
CA SER A 949 -7.71 -22.57 -32.33
C SER A 949 -8.41 -22.27 -31.00
N LYS A 950 -7.67 -21.98 -29.93
CA LYS A 950 -8.24 -21.55 -28.65
C LYS A 950 -8.86 -20.16 -28.74
N LEU A 951 -8.20 -19.19 -29.37
CA LEU A 951 -8.74 -17.85 -29.63
C LEU A 951 -10.09 -17.93 -30.37
N ALA A 952 -10.19 -18.76 -31.41
CA ALA A 952 -11.43 -18.94 -32.18
C ALA A 952 -12.51 -19.77 -31.46
N THR A 953 -12.14 -20.59 -30.47
CA THR A 953 -13.07 -21.29 -29.59
C THR A 953 -13.66 -20.32 -28.54
N TYR A 954 -12.84 -19.38 -28.06
CA TYR A 954 -13.22 -18.34 -27.10
C TYR A 954 -14.05 -17.23 -27.78
N HIS A 955 -13.53 -16.64 -28.86
CA HIS A 955 -14.12 -15.55 -29.64
C HIS A 955 -14.65 -16.10 -30.97
N ARG A 956 -15.92 -16.50 -30.98
CA ARG A 956 -16.58 -17.22 -32.09
C ARG A 956 -16.56 -16.46 -33.42
N GLU A 957 -16.45 -15.14 -33.40
CA GLU A 957 -16.26 -14.31 -34.59
C GLU A 957 -14.98 -14.63 -35.38
N LEU A 958 -13.95 -15.20 -34.74
CA LEU A 958 -12.69 -15.59 -35.39
C LEU A 958 -12.77 -17.00 -36.02
N LEU A 959 -13.80 -17.79 -35.70
CA LEU A 959 -13.93 -19.19 -36.13
C LEU A 959 -13.95 -19.40 -37.66
N PRO A 960 -14.60 -18.55 -38.48
CA PRO A 960 -14.51 -18.68 -39.95
C PRO A 960 -13.09 -18.50 -40.47
N ARG A 961 -12.34 -17.52 -39.93
CA ARG A 961 -10.94 -17.27 -40.31
C ARG A 961 -10.04 -18.42 -39.87
N ALA A 962 -10.20 -18.91 -38.64
CA ALA A 962 -9.43 -20.04 -38.11
C ALA A 962 -9.61 -21.30 -38.98
N ARG A 963 -10.84 -21.63 -39.37
CA ARG A 963 -11.11 -22.76 -40.28
C ARG A 963 -10.44 -22.60 -41.65
N VAL A 964 -10.36 -21.38 -42.19
CA VAL A 964 -9.62 -21.09 -43.44
C VAL A 964 -8.11 -21.21 -43.24
N ALA A 965 -7.55 -20.67 -42.16
CA ALA A 965 -6.12 -20.73 -41.85
C ALA A 965 -5.66 -22.19 -41.64
N LEU A 966 -6.36 -22.97 -40.81
CA LEU A 966 -6.07 -24.39 -40.59
C LEU A 966 -6.30 -25.23 -41.85
N GLY A 967 -7.32 -24.91 -42.66
CA GLY A 967 -7.55 -25.56 -43.95
C GLY A 967 -6.39 -25.37 -44.93
N LYS A 968 -5.78 -24.17 -44.98
CA LYS A 968 -4.56 -23.90 -45.76
C LYS A 968 -3.36 -24.70 -45.27
N VAL A 969 -3.19 -24.89 -43.94
CA VAL A 969 -2.14 -25.75 -43.37
C VAL A 969 -2.37 -27.21 -43.73
N ALA A 970 -3.57 -27.74 -43.47
CA ALA A 970 -3.92 -29.15 -43.71
C ALA A 970 -3.89 -29.52 -45.21
N GLY A 971 -4.12 -28.56 -46.10
CA GLY A 971 -3.92 -28.71 -47.55
C GLY A 971 -2.46 -28.54 -48.02
N SER A 972 -1.55 -28.05 -47.18
CA SER A 972 -0.14 -27.82 -47.52
C SER A 972 0.71 -29.08 -47.32
N ARG A 973 0.99 -29.79 -48.42
CA ARG A 973 1.84 -31.01 -48.48
C ARG A 973 3.33 -30.80 -48.12
N ILE A 974 3.70 -29.63 -47.61
CA ILE A 974 5.08 -29.20 -47.36
C ILE A 974 5.32 -28.92 -45.86
N SER A 975 4.27 -29.01 -45.03
CA SER A 975 4.37 -28.85 -43.58
C SER A 975 4.89 -30.12 -42.90
N ASP A 976 5.61 -29.96 -41.78
CA ASP A 976 6.01 -31.08 -40.89
C ASP A 976 4.76 -31.88 -40.47
N SER A 977 4.88 -33.21 -40.40
CA SER A 977 3.76 -34.12 -40.13
C SER A 977 3.02 -33.80 -38.82
N ARG A 978 3.71 -33.22 -37.83
CA ARG A 978 3.16 -32.79 -36.53
C ARG A 978 2.27 -31.55 -36.69
N VAL A 979 2.75 -30.57 -37.47
CA VAL A 979 2.05 -29.32 -37.80
C VAL A 979 0.79 -29.63 -38.63
N TRP A 980 0.93 -30.49 -39.64
CA TRP A 980 -0.17 -30.96 -40.47
C TRP A 980 -1.25 -31.71 -39.65
N ARG A 981 -0.83 -32.66 -38.80
CA ARG A 981 -1.74 -33.45 -37.97
C ARG A 981 -2.53 -32.54 -37.04
N ARG A 982 -1.85 -31.67 -36.29
CA ARG A 982 -2.49 -30.73 -35.36
C ARG A 982 -3.49 -29.79 -36.04
N ALA A 983 -3.17 -29.28 -37.24
CA ALA A 983 -4.10 -28.46 -38.00
C ALA A 983 -5.35 -29.25 -38.44
N ARG A 984 -5.18 -30.51 -38.88
CA ARG A 984 -6.29 -31.39 -39.25
C ARG A 984 -7.17 -31.75 -38.05
N ASP A 985 -6.57 -32.05 -36.91
CA ASP A 985 -7.27 -32.45 -35.68
C ASP A 985 -8.13 -31.30 -35.12
N TYR A 986 -7.58 -30.08 -35.05
CA TYR A 986 -8.36 -28.90 -34.65
C TYR A 986 -9.41 -28.48 -35.69
N LEU A 987 -9.12 -28.59 -37.00
CA LEU A 987 -10.13 -28.39 -38.04
C LEU A 987 -11.28 -29.42 -37.94
N GLY A 988 -10.97 -30.64 -37.49
CA GLY A 988 -11.95 -31.67 -37.12
C GLY A 988 -12.81 -31.25 -35.94
N LEU A 989 -12.18 -30.91 -34.81
CA LEU A 989 -12.86 -30.43 -33.59
C LEU A 989 -13.74 -29.20 -33.84
N MET A 990 -13.31 -28.26 -34.70
CA MET A 990 -14.10 -27.07 -35.06
C MET A 990 -15.41 -27.37 -35.81
N ASN A 991 -15.70 -28.62 -36.19
CA ASN A 991 -17.03 -29.03 -36.70
C ASN A 991 -18.02 -29.38 -35.57
N GLU A 992 -17.53 -29.62 -34.35
CA GLU A 992 -18.32 -30.04 -33.19
C GLU A 992 -18.18 -29.02 -32.05
N PRO A 993 -18.91 -27.89 -32.08
CA PRO A 993 -18.65 -26.74 -31.21
C PRO A 993 -18.68 -27.03 -29.70
N ALA A 994 -19.47 -28.02 -29.27
CA ALA A 994 -19.53 -28.45 -27.87
C ALA A 994 -18.26 -29.20 -27.44
N ILE A 995 -17.74 -30.10 -28.29
CA ILE A 995 -16.49 -30.83 -28.05
C ILE A 995 -15.31 -29.87 -28.18
N CYS A 996 -15.33 -28.98 -29.17
CA CYS A 996 -14.35 -27.92 -29.36
C CYS A 996 -14.23 -27.04 -28.10
N LEU A 997 -15.36 -26.55 -27.55
CA LEU A 997 -15.38 -25.78 -26.31
C LEU A 997 -14.95 -26.59 -25.08
N SER A 998 -15.18 -27.90 -25.04
CA SER A 998 -14.66 -28.76 -23.97
C SER A 998 -13.13 -28.92 -24.05
N VAL A 999 -12.57 -29.12 -25.24
CA VAL A 999 -11.14 -29.45 -25.44
C VAL A 999 -10.24 -28.21 -25.53
N LEU A 1000 -10.77 -27.09 -26.06
CA LEU A 1000 -10.02 -25.86 -26.35
C LEU A 1000 -10.60 -24.61 -25.66
N GLY A 1001 -11.66 -24.75 -24.86
CA GLY A 1001 -12.20 -23.66 -24.06
C GLY A 1001 -11.32 -23.30 -22.86
N PRO A 1002 -11.59 -22.14 -22.21
CA PRO A 1002 -10.77 -21.65 -21.11
C PRO A 1002 -11.01 -22.42 -19.81
N SER A 1003 -9.93 -22.66 -19.07
CA SER A 1003 -9.95 -23.19 -17.70
C SER A 1003 -10.76 -22.28 -16.76
N ARG A 1004 -11.96 -22.70 -16.34
CA ARG A 1004 -12.84 -21.93 -15.44
C ARG A 1004 -13.03 -22.61 -14.07
N PRO A 1005 -12.86 -21.90 -12.95
CA PRO A 1005 -13.25 -22.41 -11.64
C PRO A 1005 -14.79 -22.44 -11.51
N SER A 1006 -15.32 -23.54 -10.98
CA SER A 1006 -16.73 -23.68 -10.59
C SER A 1006 -16.91 -23.46 -9.07
N HIS A 1007 -18.12 -23.07 -8.69
CA HIS A 1007 -18.52 -22.61 -7.35
C HIS A 1007 -17.75 -23.18 -6.14
N GLY A 1008 -16.87 -22.37 -5.55
CA GLY A 1008 -16.50 -22.47 -4.14
C GLY A 1008 -15.51 -23.56 -3.72
N GLN A 1009 -15.00 -24.39 -4.65
CA GLN A 1009 -13.87 -25.29 -4.37
C GLN A 1009 -12.67 -24.96 -5.26
N MET A 1010 -11.50 -24.85 -4.62
CA MET A 1010 -10.22 -24.66 -5.29
C MET A 1010 -9.76 -25.98 -5.93
N HIS A 1011 -10.31 -26.32 -7.09
CA HIS A 1011 -9.73 -27.33 -7.95
C HIS A 1011 -8.38 -26.82 -8.47
N TYR A 1012 -7.30 -27.33 -7.89
CA TYR A 1012 -5.98 -27.24 -8.50
C TYR A 1012 -6.01 -27.85 -9.92
N PRO A 1013 -5.18 -27.36 -10.86
CA PRO A 1013 -4.99 -28.03 -12.14
C PRO A 1013 -4.66 -29.51 -11.93
N GLY A 1014 -5.50 -30.40 -12.47
CA GLY A 1014 -5.28 -31.86 -12.39
C GLY A 1014 -5.99 -32.63 -11.27
N THR A 1015 -7.19 -32.23 -10.82
CA THR A 1015 -8.05 -33.12 -10.00
C THR A 1015 -9.01 -33.94 -10.88
N VAL A 1016 -8.57 -35.12 -11.31
CA VAL A 1016 -9.42 -36.13 -11.98
C VAL A 1016 -10.16 -36.97 -10.95
N ASN A 1017 -11.49 -37.02 -11.01
CA ASN A 1017 -12.25 -38.10 -10.37
C ASN A 1017 -12.14 -39.36 -11.23
N TRP A 1018 -11.25 -40.28 -10.85
CA TRP A 1018 -10.93 -41.48 -11.63
C TRP A 1018 -12.13 -42.40 -11.89
N ASN A 1019 -13.20 -42.30 -11.10
CA ASN A 1019 -14.44 -43.07 -11.29
C ASN A 1019 -15.30 -42.59 -12.47
N GLU A 1020 -15.06 -41.39 -13.02
CA GLU A 1020 -15.86 -40.78 -14.10
C GLU A 1020 -15.11 -40.64 -15.44
N GLY A 1021 -13.81 -40.93 -15.46
CA GLY A 1021 -12.90 -40.68 -16.59
C GLY A 1021 -13.22 -41.39 -17.91
N GLY A 1022 -14.18 -42.32 -17.93
CA GLY A 1022 -14.62 -43.01 -19.14
C GLY A 1022 -15.53 -42.22 -20.08
N THR A 1023 -15.96 -40.98 -19.74
CA THR A 1023 -17.00 -40.27 -20.50
C THR A 1023 -16.71 -38.82 -20.91
N LYS A 1024 -15.68 -38.15 -20.35
CA LYS A 1024 -15.36 -36.74 -20.67
C LYS A 1024 -13.85 -36.49 -20.69
N MET A 1025 -13.34 -35.96 -21.80
CA MET A 1025 -11.92 -35.62 -22.01
C MET A 1025 -11.71 -34.11 -22.12
N ILE A 1026 -10.63 -33.61 -21.48
CA ILE A 1026 -10.05 -32.27 -21.72
C ILE A 1026 -8.52 -32.41 -21.66
N ALA A 1027 -7.79 -31.68 -22.49
CA ALA A 1027 -6.33 -31.81 -22.63
C ALA A 1027 -5.58 -30.65 -21.94
N HIS A 1028 -4.94 -30.94 -20.80
CA HIS A 1028 -3.98 -30.03 -20.14
C HIS A 1028 -2.56 -30.60 -20.24
N VAL A 1029 -1.69 -29.91 -20.98
CA VAL A 1029 -0.26 -30.24 -21.08
C VAL A 1029 0.57 -28.96 -21.20
N PRO A 1030 1.11 -28.42 -20.09
CA PRO A 1030 2.31 -27.59 -20.14
C PRO A 1030 3.54 -28.51 -20.24
N PHE A 1031 4.43 -28.29 -21.21
CA PHE A 1031 5.60 -29.17 -21.37
C PHE A 1031 6.89 -28.46 -21.81
N TYR A 1032 7.97 -28.81 -21.11
CA TYR A 1032 9.38 -28.56 -21.37
C TYR A 1032 9.76 -27.14 -21.85
N ILE A 1033 10.09 -26.30 -20.86
CA ILE A 1033 11.11 -25.25 -21.02
C ILE A 1033 12.48 -25.96 -21.13
N LEU A 1034 13.22 -25.67 -22.21
CA LEU A 1034 14.68 -25.84 -22.39
C LEU A 1034 15.31 -27.11 -21.76
N GLY A 1035 15.61 -28.13 -22.57
CA GLY A 1035 16.08 -29.43 -22.07
C GLY A 1035 17.58 -29.70 -22.17
N GLU A 1036 18.05 -30.57 -21.28
CA GLU A 1036 19.12 -31.53 -21.54
C GLU A 1036 18.53 -32.97 -21.48
N GLN A 1037 19.30 -33.98 -21.90
CA GLN A 1037 18.84 -35.36 -22.10
C GLN A 1037 18.75 -36.13 -20.75
N GLU A 1038 18.00 -37.22 -20.56
CA GLU A 1038 17.69 -38.34 -21.48
C GLU A 1038 16.22 -38.79 -21.46
N GLY A 1039 15.74 -39.26 -22.62
CA GLY A 1039 14.42 -39.86 -22.81
C GLY A 1039 14.06 -39.94 -24.29
N PRO A 1040 13.19 -40.87 -24.73
CA PRO A 1040 12.83 -40.98 -26.14
C PRO A 1040 12.07 -39.72 -26.60
N PRO A 1041 12.57 -38.97 -27.60
CA PRO A 1041 11.80 -37.90 -28.21
C PRO A 1041 10.60 -38.47 -29.00
N PHE A 1042 9.65 -37.59 -29.34
CA PHE A 1042 8.49 -37.87 -30.19
C PHE A 1042 7.37 -38.73 -29.57
N HIS A 1043 6.66 -38.17 -28.59
CA HIS A 1043 5.22 -38.46 -28.42
C HIS A 1043 4.38 -37.19 -28.66
N ASP A 1044 4.30 -36.78 -29.93
CA ASP A 1044 3.20 -35.95 -30.40
C ASP A 1044 1.92 -36.79 -30.35
N PHE A 1045 1.03 -36.48 -29.40
CA PHE A 1045 -0.32 -37.06 -29.31
C PHE A 1045 -0.97 -37.09 -30.70
N SER A 1046 -1.35 -38.29 -31.13
CA SER A 1046 -2.14 -38.50 -32.35
C SER A 1046 -3.54 -38.96 -31.97
N PHE A 1047 -4.57 -38.52 -32.70
CA PHE A 1047 -5.94 -39.03 -32.49
C PHE A 1047 -6.06 -40.55 -32.68
N SER A 1048 -5.09 -41.20 -33.34
CA SER A 1048 -4.95 -42.67 -33.41
C SER A 1048 -4.71 -43.36 -32.07
N ASP A 1049 -4.28 -42.60 -31.06
CA ASP A 1049 -3.83 -43.12 -29.76
C ASP A 1049 -4.94 -42.96 -28.69
N ILE A 1050 -6.01 -42.25 -29.06
CA ILE A 1050 -7.20 -41.96 -28.26
C ILE A 1050 -8.34 -42.92 -28.59
N LEU A 1051 -8.40 -43.43 -29.82
CA LEU A 1051 -9.39 -44.41 -30.25
C LEU A 1051 -8.86 -45.85 -30.08
N PRO A 1052 -9.62 -46.77 -29.45
CA PRO A 1052 -9.29 -48.18 -29.51
C PRO A 1052 -9.25 -48.65 -30.96
N ARG A 1053 -8.19 -49.34 -31.35
CA ARG A 1053 -8.20 -50.13 -32.59
C ARG A 1053 -9.26 -51.24 -32.44
N ARG A 1054 -10.05 -51.45 -33.49
CA ARG A 1054 -10.82 -52.69 -33.68
C ARG A 1054 -9.89 -53.82 -34.09
#